data_AF-A0A947FVM8-F1
#
_entry.id   AF-A0A947FVM8-F1
#
_cell.length_a   1.000
_cell.length_b   1.000
_cell.length_c   1.000
_cell.angle_alpha   90.00
_cell.angle_beta   90.00
_cell.angle_gamma   90.00
#
_symmetry.space_group_name_H-M   'P 1'
#
loop_
_entity.id
_entity.type
_entity.pdbx_description
1 polymer ?
#
loop_
_entity_poly.entity_id
_entity_poly.type
_entity_poly.pdbx_seq_one_letter_code
_entity_poly.pdbx_strand_id
1 'polypeptide(L)'
;PQLRGTAEASKAKLYSTMTGGSLEGPINLSQHFSEQVVKPVNFRSVAALAGSDCDVLLEVGPGAVLSGLTNETTGVGATLCLPLESKARRDQDLNIALGYLHILGAELDLAKLSDQRLIRRFRSAAELSFFANPCEKPVLDADVMASIDAKEPRQAHVERSIDPASHIRELSPDSGRTAEDTSRPGGSSLPPYVDAKSVFLDVLQKQTGFPIEALTDDLRMVDDLHMDSIKTVQVVVDAAVALGYAGDFDPTELVNSTLGEIAQDLERRMESAKTSRSGSISPTRAAAISESYPSWTRGFAMEWEDALLPEEAPDFWEDRSVCILDDGSDAATELWATIRSKGSEVTAVPTVAASDCDTDVVIAVLSDATKGADAKARFNEVTGVLSSIAKGLASSASADTPRTIVFVQRRAAVVDNFDWGYDAFVATLHLERRGVHFRVLTVDESMSSERLCSAIARETATDRTYDSALYVGEMRRIARPQVVRRRALTRRSQQLSADDVVVVTGGARGITAECALALARKTGARMVLAGSSPHPEDAPEAGSETEIRKTLERFQHEGLRAEYVQCDVTDREDVARLVKAARRHKGHVAAVMHGAAVNRPRRANNVSADEARNEIGPKLVGALNLFDALHDDPPEIFCAFTSIIGVTGMANNAWYAFANQALDRSLGAFAETHPEMTAISIAFSIWEEVGMGAKLGSVQSLAKLGTDAIPVEEGVSRFLDTLEHDAGHRQLIVSGRLGGIDTWRPESPSLPTGHRFLEEIRFIQPGVEVVSRARLNLERDSYLVDHEYKGVNLFPTVFGVEAMAQAAAYALGRRALGSVVITDLDLARPLPVHPERGLQIEVWARVIKVEENTATVRCGVRCESNGFTIDHFAGTFSIRDLLVEKEPPRSSNDYDQTPLALDPQTQLYGPILFQGTRFQRIRALHRLDDVQCDFTTEERDAEDFILGDPYARDALLQSLQLCAVPDQCLPVHIGRWEIADPANNVARARQ
;
A
#
# COMPACT_ATOMS: atom_id res chain seq x y z
N PRO A 1 37.19 -14.32 -50.03
CA PRO A 1 37.95 -14.04 -51.29
C PRO A 1 39.46 -14.40 -51.22
N GLN A 2 39.83 -15.51 -50.56
CA GLN A 2 41.24 -15.83 -50.25
C GLN A 2 41.71 -17.24 -50.69
N LEU A 3 41.00 -17.89 -51.63
CA LEU A 3 41.41 -19.19 -52.20
C LEU A 3 42.08 -19.04 -53.58
N ARG A 4 43.10 -18.18 -53.65
CA ARG A 4 44.04 -18.11 -54.79
C ARG A 4 45.46 -18.30 -54.28
N GLY A 5 45.83 -19.56 -54.04
CA GLY A 5 47.18 -19.95 -53.69
C GLY A 5 47.41 -21.42 -54.02
N THR A 6 48.57 -21.72 -54.59
CA THR A 6 49.17 -23.05 -54.47
C THR A 6 49.58 -23.22 -53.01
N ALA A 7 49.09 -24.25 -52.33
CA ALA A 7 49.59 -24.55 -51.00
C ALA A 7 51.07 -24.95 -51.10
N GLU A 8 51.93 -24.32 -50.29
CA GLU A 8 53.25 -24.87 -50.00
C GLU A 8 53.11 -26.25 -49.33
N ALA A 9 54.17 -27.05 -49.36
CA ALA A 9 54.16 -28.39 -48.79
C ALA A 9 53.74 -28.36 -47.31
N SER A 10 52.55 -28.88 -47.03
CA SER A 10 52.03 -29.02 -45.67
C SER A 10 53.02 -29.83 -44.82
N LYS A 11 53.28 -29.36 -43.59
CA LYS A 11 54.08 -30.12 -42.61
C LYS A 11 53.40 -31.44 -42.18
N ALA A 12 52.08 -31.54 -42.37
CA ALA A 12 51.31 -32.76 -42.17
C ALA A 12 51.00 -33.42 -43.53
N LYS A 13 51.05 -34.76 -43.59
CA LYS A 13 50.53 -35.51 -44.73
C LYS A 13 49.05 -35.16 -44.94
N LEU A 14 48.67 -34.88 -46.18
CA LEU A 14 47.27 -34.63 -46.57
C LEU A 14 46.76 -35.82 -47.37
N TYR A 15 45.56 -36.30 -47.07
CA TYR A 15 44.92 -37.38 -47.82
C TYR A 15 43.64 -36.85 -48.47
N SER A 16 43.42 -37.16 -49.74
CA SER A 16 42.22 -36.73 -50.45
C SER A 16 41.23 -37.87 -50.60
N THR A 17 40.02 -37.66 -50.09
CA THR A 17 38.88 -38.57 -50.32
C THR A 17 38.45 -38.60 -51.79
N MET A 18 38.91 -37.67 -52.62
CA MET A 18 38.68 -37.68 -54.07
C MET A 18 39.64 -38.63 -54.81
N THR A 19 40.86 -38.84 -54.30
CA THR A 19 41.88 -39.70 -54.94
C THR A 19 42.06 -41.05 -54.24
N GLY A 20 41.67 -41.15 -52.96
CA GLY A 20 41.90 -42.35 -52.15
C GLY A 20 43.34 -42.50 -51.65
N GLY A 21 44.16 -41.45 -51.73
CA GLY A 21 45.60 -41.51 -51.41
C GLY A 21 46.18 -40.20 -50.87
N SER A 22 47.47 -40.25 -50.52
CA SER A 22 48.26 -39.09 -50.10
C SER A 22 48.37 -38.05 -51.22
N LEU A 23 48.39 -36.78 -50.85
CA LEU A 23 48.57 -35.63 -51.70
C LEU A 23 50.02 -35.14 -51.63
N GLU A 24 50.77 -35.39 -52.70
CA GLU A 24 52.18 -34.98 -52.81
C GLU A 24 52.35 -33.82 -53.80
N GLY A 25 53.12 -32.80 -53.39
CA GLY A 25 53.43 -31.62 -54.21
C GLY A 25 52.45 -30.44 -54.07
N PRO A 26 52.74 -29.29 -54.72
CA PRO A 26 51.91 -28.10 -54.64
C PRO A 26 50.59 -28.27 -55.41
N ILE A 27 49.47 -28.16 -54.71
CA ILE A 27 48.13 -28.38 -55.27
C ILE A 27 47.40 -27.05 -55.46
N ASN A 28 46.73 -26.91 -56.61
CA ASN A 28 45.75 -25.86 -56.83
C ASN A 28 44.45 -26.23 -56.08
N LEU A 29 44.34 -25.77 -54.83
CA LEU A 29 43.19 -26.07 -53.97
C LEU A 29 41.86 -25.64 -54.59
N SER A 30 41.82 -24.52 -55.33
CA SER A 30 40.57 -24.07 -55.95
C SER A 30 40.06 -25.06 -57.01
N GLN A 31 40.97 -25.64 -57.81
CA GLN A 31 40.61 -26.70 -58.76
C GLN A 31 40.28 -28.01 -58.03
N HIS A 32 41.07 -28.40 -57.02
CA HIS A 32 40.85 -29.63 -56.26
C HIS A 32 39.46 -29.68 -55.60
N PHE A 33 39.08 -28.61 -54.90
CA PHE A 33 37.75 -28.51 -54.29
C PHE A 33 36.62 -28.38 -55.33
N SER A 34 36.85 -27.73 -56.48
CA SER A 34 35.86 -27.71 -57.58
C SER A 34 35.59 -29.11 -58.14
N GLU A 35 36.64 -29.92 -58.32
CA GLU A 35 36.52 -31.30 -58.79
C GLU A 35 35.89 -32.22 -57.73
N GLN A 36 36.13 -31.97 -56.44
CA GLN A 36 35.60 -32.76 -55.33
C GLN A 36 34.06 -32.71 -55.25
N VAL A 37 33.42 -31.62 -55.68
CA VAL A 37 31.94 -31.50 -55.71
C VAL A 37 31.28 -32.51 -56.65
N VAL A 38 31.98 -32.95 -57.70
CA VAL A 38 31.41 -33.80 -58.76
C VAL A 38 32.00 -35.22 -58.81
N LYS A 39 32.98 -35.55 -57.97
CA LYS A 39 33.60 -36.88 -57.91
C LYS A 39 33.16 -37.67 -56.67
N PRO A 40 33.03 -39.00 -56.76
CA PRO A 40 32.62 -39.84 -55.64
C PRO A 40 33.66 -39.83 -54.50
N VAL A 41 33.17 -39.85 -53.26
CA VAL A 41 34.00 -39.79 -52.05
C VAL A 41 34.49 -41.19 -51.67
N ASN A 42 35.79 -41.46 -51.88
CA ASN A 42 36.45 -42.69 -51.46
C ASN A 42 36.96 -42.60 -50.00
N PHE A 43 36.02 -42.40 -49.07
CA PHE A 43 36.34 -42.23 -47.65
C PHE A 43 37.01 -43.48 -47.05
N ARG A 44 36.54 -44.69 -47.40
CA ARG A 44 37.07 -45.94 -46.83
C ARG A 44 38.55 -46.17 -47.16
N SER A 45 39.00 -45.92 -48.39
CA SER A 45 40.42 -46.03 -48.72
C SER A 45 41.28 -45.03 -47.94
N VAL A 46 40.79 -43.79 -47.77
CA VAL A 46 41.50 -42.77 -46.97
C VAL A 46 41.55 -43.14 -45.48
N ALA A 47 40.44 -43.60 -44.91
CA ALA A 47 40.37 -44.01 -43.50
C ALA A 47 41.31 -45.19 -43.20
N ALA A 48 41.38 -46.19 -44.09
CA ALA A 48 42.33 -47.30 -43.96
C ALA A 48 43.79 -46.84 -44.07
N LEU A 49 44.09 -45.96 -45.04
CA LEU A 49 45.44 -45.44 -45.26
C LEU A 49 45.91 -44.54 -44.10
N ALA A 50 45.09 -43.58 -43.68
CA ALA A 50 45.35 -42.72 -42.54
C ALA A 50 45.44 -43.52 -41.22
N GLY A 51 44.65 -44.58 -41.07
CA GLY A 51 44.78 -45.52 -39.96
C GLY A 51 46.17 -46.17 -39.91
N SER A 52 46.71 -46.59 -41.06
CA SER A 52 48.06 -47.18 -41.12
C SER A 52 49.23 -46.19 -40.90
N ASP A 53 48.96 -44.89 -40.92
CA ASP A 53 49.95 -43.81 -40.85
C ASP A 53 49.89 -42.98 -39.54
N CYS A 54 48.93 -43.25 -38.65
CA CYS A 54 48.68 -42.50 -37.41
C CYS A 54 48.36 -43.43 -36.23
N ASP A 55 48.81 -43.08 -35.02
CA ASP A 55 48.49 -43.81 -33.78
C ASP A 55 47.06 -43.52 -33.26
N VAL A 56 46.52 -42.35 -33.58
CA VAL A 56 45.18 -41.89 -33.22
C VAL A 56 44.63 -40.95 -34.30
N LEU A 57 43.33 -40.96 -34.51
CA LEU A 57 42.60 -40.07 -35.41
C LEU A 57 41.56 -39.27 -34.62
N LEU A 58 41.33 -38.02 -35.01
CA LEU A 58 40.38 -37.12 -34.34
C LEU A 58 39.38 -36.55 -35.36
N GLU A 59 38.09 -36.71 -35.10
CA GLU A 59 37.02 -36.03 -35.85
C GLU A 59 36.78 -34.64 -35.25
N VAL A 60 37.12 -33.61 -36.03
CA VAL A 60 37.00 -32.19 -35.65
C VAL A 60 35.70 -31.63 -36.23
N GLY A 61 34.72 -31.38 -35.37
CA GLY A 61 33.41 -30.85 -35.72
C GLY A 61 32.27 -31.57 -34.99
N PRO A 62 31.03 -31.08 -35.12
CA PRO A 62 29.89 -31.67 -34.41
C PRO A 62 29.45 -32.99 -35.05
N GLY A 63 29.41 -34.04 -34.25
CA GLY A 63 28.98 -35.38 -34.62
C GLY A 63 30.02 -36.47 -34.33
N ALA A 64 29.66 -37.72 -34.64
CA ALA A 64 30.52 -38.89 -34.51
C ALA A 64 30.45 -39.80 -35.76
N VAL A 65 30.13 -39.20 -36.92
CA VAL A 65 29.84 -39.97 -38.15
C VAL A 65 31.14 -40.43 -38.80
N LEU A 66 32.15 -39.55 -38.87
CA LEU A 66 33.44 -39.89 -39.47
C LEU A 66 34.24 -40.82 -38.56
N SER A 67 34.20 -40.62 -37.24
CA SER A 67 34.82 -41.50 -36.25
C SER A 67 34.19 -42.89 -36.26
N GLY A 68 32.86 -43.00 -36.29
CA GLY A 68 32.15 -44.26 -36.48
C GLY A 68 32.58 -45.00 -37.75
N LEU A 69 32.49 -44.35 -38.91
CA LEU A 69 32.89 -44.92 -40.20
C LEU A 69 34.38 -45.27 -40.27
N THR A 70 35.25 -44.51 -39.61
CA THR A 70 36.69 -44.77 -39.56
C THR A 70 36.98 -46.02 -38.73
N ASN A 71 36.40 -46.13 -37.53
CA ASN A 71 36.57 -47.28 -36.64
C ASN A 71 36.01 -48.59 -37.26
N GLU A 72 34.90 -48.52 -38.00
CA GLU A 72 34.40 -49.64 -38.81
C GLU A 72 35.38 -50.06 -39.92
N THR A 73 36.08 -49.09 -40.51
CA THR A 73 36.95 -49.32 -41.69
C THR A 73 38.35 -49.80 -41.30
N THR A 74 38.93 -49.28 -40.21
CA THR A 74 40.26 -49.69 -39.71
C THR A 74 40.22 -51.00 -38.92
N GLY A 75 39.07 -51.35 -38.36
CA GLY A 75 38.87 -52.55 -37.56
C GLY A 75 39.21 -52.35 -36.08
N VAL A 76 38.54 -53.12 -35.23
CA VAL A 76 38.65 -53.00 -33.77
C VAL A 76 40.08 -53.33 -33.30
N GLY A 77 40.81 -52.30 -32.88
CA GLY A 77 42.15 -52.42 -32.28
C GLY A 77 43.34 -52.04 -33.17
N ALA A 78 43.13 -51.52 -34.39
CA ALA A 78 44.22 -51.03 -35.23
C ALA A 78 44.60 -49.58 -34.89
N THR A 79 43.69 -48.62 -35.14
CA THR A 79 43.87 -47.19 -34.89
C THR A 79 42.55 -46.60 -34.44
N LEU A 80 42.53 -45.93 -33.28
CA LEU A 80 41.31 -45.38 -32.69
C LEU A 80 40.99 -44.00 -33.27
N CYS A 81 39.76 -43.81 -33.74
CA CYS A 81 39.22 -42.52 -34.14
C CYS A 81 38.22 -42.00 -33.09
N LEU A 82 38.48 -40.82 -32.52
CA LEU A 82 37.66 -40.19 -31.49
C LEU A 82 37.01 -38.89 -31.99
N PRO A 83 35.71 -38.64 -31.76
CA PRO A 83 35.11 -37.34 -31.97
C PRO A 83 35.56 -36.35 -30.88
N LEU A 84 35.74 -35.08 -31.26
CA LEU A 84 35.95 -34.01 -30.28
C LEU A 84 34.64 -33.40 -29.75
N GLU A 85 33.53 -33.57 -30.47
CA GLU A 85 32.20 -33.08 -30.10
C GLU A 85 31.11 -34.02 -30.65
N SER A 86 30.87 -35.18 -30.02
CA SER A 86 29.90 -36.18 -30.51
C SER A 86 28.46 -35.66 -30.52
N LYS A 87 28.19 -34.67 -29.67
CA LYS A 87 26.95 -33.88 -29.58
C LYS A 87 27.35 -32.44 -29.25
N ALA A 88 26.60 -31.47 -29.78
CA ALA A 88 26.86 -30.06 -29.50
C ALA A 88 26.96 -29.78 -27.99
N ARG A 89 27.98 -29.03 -27.56
CA ARG A 89 28.29 -28.68 -26.16
C ARG A 89 28.60 -29.88 -25.23
N ARG A 90 29.11 -31.01 -25.77
CA ARG A 90 29.56 -32.15 -24.96
C ARG A 90 31.09 -32.12 -24.73
N ASP A 91 31.51 -31.45 -23.66
CA ASP A 91 32.93 -31.34 -23.29
C ASP A 91 33.58 -32.69 -22.93
N GLN A 92 32.77 -33.72 -22.63
CA GLN A 92 33.24 -35.06 -22.30
C GLN A 92 34.05 -35.69 -23.42
N ASP A 93 33.70 -35.45 -24.69
CA ASP A 93 34.37 -36.09 -25.83
C ASP A 93 35.78 -35.52 -26.04
N LEU A 94 35.91 -34.20 -25.96
CA LEU A 94 37.21 -33.51 -25.91
C LEU A 94 38.07 -33.98 -24.73
N ASN A 95 37.49 -34.14 -23.53
CA ASN A 95 38.22 -34.63 -22.36
C ASN A 95 38.71 -36.09 -22.55
N ILE A 96 37.91 -36.96 -23.18
CA ILE A 96 38.32 -38.33 -23.53
C ILE A 96 39.46 -38.30 -24.56
N ALA A 97 39.37 -37.47 -25.59
CA ALA A 97 40.41 -37.33 -26.61
C ALA A 97 41.73 -36.82 -26.04
N LEU A 98 41.69 -35.77 -25.20
CA LEU A 98 42.87 -35.24 -24.50
C LEU A 98 43.47 -36.27 -23.53
N GLY A 99 42.63 -36.99 -22.77
CA GLY A 99 43.09 -38.07 -21.89
C GLY A 99 43.77 -39.20 -22.66
N TYR A 100 43.24 -39.59 -23.82
CA TYR A 100 43.84 -40.62 -24.68
C TYR A 100 45.18 -40.18 -25.28
N LEU A 101 45.26 -38.94 -25.78
CA LEU A 101 46.51 -38.33 -26.25
C LEU A 101 47.58 -38.28 -25.14
N HIS A 102 47.19 -37.94 -23.91
CA HIS A 102 48.10 -37.93 -22.78
C HIS A 102 48.63 -39.33 -22.42
N ILE A 103 47.77 -40.36 -22.49
CA ILE A 103 48.19 -41.77 -22.30
C ILE A 103 49.18 -42.22 -23.39
N LEU A 104 49.04 -41.72 -24.63
CA LEU A 104 50.00 -41.93 -25.71
C LEU A 104 51.30 -41.10 -25.57
N GLY A 105 51.44 -40.28 -24.52
CA GLY A 105 52.63 -39.50 -24.23
C GLY A 105 52.67 -38.09 -24.82
N ALA A 106 51.53 -37.55 -25.29
CA ALA A 106 51.46 -36.16 -25.72
C ALA A 106 51.53 -35.18 -24.52
N GLU A 107 52.37 -34.15 -24.62
CA GLU A 107 52.35 -33.01 -23.71
C GLU A 107 51.13 -32.13 -24.01
N LEU A 108 50.32 -31.85 -22.98
CA LEU A 108 49.13 -31.01 -23.09
C LEU A 108 49.40 -29.60 -22.54
N ASP A 109 49.49 -28.61 -23.42
CA ASP A 109 49.45 -27.19 -23.02
C ASP A 109 48.00 -26.76 -22.76
N LEU A 110 47.57 -26.92 -21.51
CA LEU A 110 46.23 -26.52 -21.06
C LEU A 110 46.06 -24.99 -21.04
N ALA A 111 47.13 -24.20 -20.97
CA ALA A 111 47.02 -22.73 -20.97
C ALA A 111 46.51 -22.23 -22.33
N LYS A 112 46.87 -22.92 -23.43
CA LYS A 112 46.34 -22.66 -24.78
C LYS A 112 44.85 -22.96 -24.94
N LEU A 113 44.24 -23.76 -24.06
CA LEU A 113 42.80 -24.00 -24.08
C LEU A 113 42.00 -22.75 -23.64
N SER A 114 42.59 -21.96 -22.74
CA SER A 114 42.04 -20.74 -22.13
C SER A 114 42.51 -19.42 -22.75
N ASP A 115 43.57 -19.46 -23.56
CA ASP A 115 44.19 -18.27 -24.15
C ASP A 115 43.19 -17.47 -25.00
N GLN A 116 43.03 -16.18 -24.69
CA GLN A 116 42.04 -15.25 -25.28
C GLN A 116 40.58 -15.73 -25.27
N ARG A 117 40.15 -16.49 -24.25
CA ARG A 117 38.75 -16.93 -24.10
C ARG A 117 38.16 -16.53 -22.75
N LEU A 118 36.85 -16.29 -22.73
CA LEU A 118 36.06 -16.17 -21.51
C LEU A 118 36.05 -17.53 -20.79
N ILE A 119 36.93 -17.69 -19.80
CA ILE A 119 37.01 -18.89 -18.96
C ILE A 119 36.65 -18.56 -17.51
N ARG A 120 35.59 -19.21 -17.01
CA ARG A 120 35.28 -19.20 -15.57
C ARG A 120 36.33 -20.04 -14.84
N ARG A 121 37.00 -19.48 -13.83
CA ARG A 121 37.88 -20.29 -12.96
C ARG A 121 37.03 -21.33 -12.24
N PHE A 122 37.44 -22.58 -12.31
CA PHE A 122 36.84 -23.65 -11.51
C PHE A 122 37.10 -23.36 -10.03
N ARG A 123 36.05 -23.01 -9.28
CA ARG A 123 36.07 -23.02 -7.82
C ARG A 123 35.62 -24.40 -7.34
N SER A 124 36.35 -24.98 -6.40
CA SER A 124 35.93 -26.21 -5.75
C SER A 124 34.68 -25.98 -4.88
N ALA A 125 33.89 -27.03 -4.64
CA ALA A 125 32.73 -26.93 -3.75
C ALA A 125 33.11 -26.49 -2.32
N ALA A 126 34.36 -26.65 -1.90
CA ALA A 126 34.87 -26.18 -0.60
C ALA A 126 35.12 -24.66 -0.54
N GLU A 127 35.21 -23.99 -1.69
CA GLU A 127 35.43 -22.53 -1.81
C GLU A 127 34.12 -21.77 -2.07
N LEU A 128 33.00 -22.49 -2.23
CA LEU A 128 31.68 -21.93 -2.45
C LEU A 128 30.91 -21.86 -1.12
N SER A 129 30.56 -20.66 -0.68
CA SER A 129 29.54 -20.48 0.34
C SER A 129 28.17 -20.69 -0.30
N PHE A 130 27.68 -21.93 -0.28
CA PHE A 130 26.32 -22.23 -0.71
C PHE A 130 25.32 -21.43 0.14
N PHE A 131 24.50 -20.60 -0.50
CA PHE A 131 23.27 -20.12 0.12
C PHE A 131 22.45 -21.36 0.49
N ALA A 132 21.96 -21.41 1.74
CA ALA A 132 21.20 -22.57 2.22
C ALA A 132 20.01 -22.83 1.30
N ASN A 133 20.14 -23.87 0.48
CA ASN A 133 19.08 -24.33 -0.41
C ASN A 133 17.89 -24.75 0.48
N PRO A 134 16.68 -24.18 0.30
CA PRO A 134 15.54 -24.56 1.13
C PRO A 134 15.16 -26.04 0.98
N CYS A 135 15.62 -26.70 -0.09
CA CYS A 135 15.48 -28.13 -0.34
C CYS A 135 16.58 -29.01 0.31
N GLU A 136 17.64 -28.42 0.90
CA GLU A 136 18.74 -29.14 1.59
C GLU A 136 18.56 -29.21 3.11
N LYS A 137 17.33 -29.04 3.62
CA LYS A 137 17.01 -29.62 4.93
C LYS A 137 17.16 -31.15 4.80
N PRO A 138 17.86 -31.83 5.73
CA PRO A 138 18.01 -33.27 5.64
C PRO A 138 16.62 -33.92 5.68
N VAL A 139 16.30 -34.70 4.66
CA VAL A 139 15.21 -35.65 4.73
C VAL A 139 15.55 -36.59 5.88
N LEU A 140 14.70 -36.59 6.92
CA LEU A 140 14.88 -37.47 8.07
C LEU A 140 14.90 -38.92 7.56
N ASP A 141 15.96 -39.66 7.90
CA ASP A 141 16.09 -41.06 7.52
C ASP A 141 14.84 -41.86 7.90
N ALA A 142 14.36 -42.69 6.97
CA ALA A 142 13.15 -43.50 7.16
C ALA A 142 13.25 -44.42 8.39
N ASP A 143 14.47 -44.88 8.71
CA ASP A 143 14.75 -45.71 9.89
C ASP A 143 14.65 -44.95 11.22
N VAL A 144 14.77 -43.62 11.23
CA VAL A 144 14.53 -42.79 12.42
C VAL A 144 13.03 -42.62 12.68
N MET A 145 12.24 -42.39 11.61
CA MET A 145 10.77 -42.31 11.72
C MET A 145 10.14 -43.59 12.29
N ALA A 146 10.62 -44.77 11.88
CA ALA A 146 10.10 -46.06 12.35
C ALA A 146 10.35 -46.35 13.85
N SER A 147 11.21 -45.57 14.53
CA SER A 147 11.62 -45.83 15.92
C SER A 147 10.84 -45.04 16.99
N ILE A 148 10.00 -44.08 16.59
CA ILE A 148 9.29 -43.17 17.51
C ILE A 148 7.86 -43.68 17.84
N ASP A 149 7.25 -44.49 16.97
CA ASP A 149 5.85 -44.97 17.09
C ASP A 149 5.65 -46.18 18.03
N ALA A 150 6.59 -46.46 18.94
CA ALA A 150 6.56 -47.65 19.80
C ALA A 150 6.62 -47.34 21.30
N LYS A 151 5.63 -46.60 21.82
CA LYS A 151 5.13 -46.71 23.22
C LYS A 151 3.85 -45.90 23.46
N GLU A 152 2.71 -46.58 23.52
CA GLU A 152 1.49 -46.04 24.14
C GLU A 152 1.73 -45.72 25.64
N PRO A 153 0.92 -44.81 26.23
CA PRO A 153 -0.23 -45.34 26.96
C PRO A 153 -1.53 -44.52 26.90
N ARG A 154 -2.63 -45.25 26.66
CA ARG A 154 -4.00 -45.05 27.22
C ARG A 154 -4.81 -43.82 26.78
N GLN A 155 -5.73 -44.06 25.83
CA GLN A 155 -7.03 -43.40 25.85
C GLN A 155 -7.95 -44.01 26.93
N ALA A 156 -8.84 -43.19 27.49
CA ALA A 156 -10.02 -43.65 28.21
C ALA A 156 -11.26 -43.44 27.33
N HIS A 157 -12.18 -44.42 27.31
CA HIS A 157 -13.41 -44.39 26.53
C HIS A 157 -14.32 -43.19 26.85
N VAL A 158 -15.14 -42.76 25.88
CA VAL A 158 -16.61 -42.96 25.88
C VAL A 158 -17.14 -42.90 24.43
N GLU A 159 -18.04 -43.81 24.06
CA GLU A 159 -18.75 -43.86 22.77
C GLU A 159 -19.94 -42.89 22.72
N ARG A 160 -20.39 -42.49 21.51
CA ARG A 160 -21.78 -42.72 21.07
C ARG A 160 -22.04 -42.38 19.60
N SER A 161 -22.88 -43.21 18.98
CA SER A 161 -23.41 -43.11 17.61
C SER A 161 -24.69 -42.27 17.53
N ILE A 162 -25.03 -41.72 16.35
CA ILE A 162 -26.21 -42.09 15.55
C ILE A 162 -26.39 -41.19 14.30
N ASP A 163 -26.72 -41.89 13.22
CA ASP A 163 -27.23 -41.53 11.89
C ASP A 163 -28.30 -40.39 11.83
N PRO A 164 -28.20 -39.40 10.90
CA PRO A 164 -29.19 -38.34 10.73
C PRO A 164 -30.10 -38.53 9.49
N ALA A 165 -31.24 -39.19 9.64
CA ALA A 165 -32.27 -39.25 8.60
C ALA A 165 -33.72 -39.27 9.15
N SER A 166 -34.30 -38.12 9.48
CA SER A 166 -35.76 -37.96 9.56
C SER A 166 -36.26 -36.51 9.49
N HIS A 167 -37.02 -36.23 8.43
CA HIS A 167 -38.15 -35.28 8.31
C HIS A 167 -38.16 -33.93 9.05
N ILE A 168 -38.21 -32.86 8.24
CA ILE A 168 -39.04 -31.67 8.51
C ILE A 168 -40.26 -31.74 7.59
N ARG A 169 -41.46 -31.50 8.14
CA ARG A 169 -42.70 -31.27 7.39
C ARG A 169 -43.61 -30.33 8.18
N GLU A 170 -44.50 -29.66 7.44
CA GLU A 170 -45.69 -28.93 7.93
C GLU A 170 -45.41 -27.58 8.65
N LEU A 171 -46.10 -26.46 8.35
CA LEU A 171 -47.31 -26.21 7.53
C LEU A 171 -47.29 -24.81 6.85
N SER A 172 -47.91 -24.71 5.67
CA SER A 172 -48.50 -23.49 5.08
C SER A 172 -50.00 -23.37 5.49
N PRO A 173 -50.81 -22.33 5.18
CA PRO A 173 -50.98 -21.60 3.89
C PRO A 173 -51.01 -20.05 4.12
N ASP A 174 -51.59 -19.12 3.34
CA ASP A 174 -52.26 -18.99 2.03
C ASP A 174 -52.12 -17.49 1.61
N SER A 175 -52.43 -16.95 0.42
CA SER A 175 -52.98 -17.47 -0.85
C SER A 175 -52.45 -16.62 -2.04
N GLY A 176 -52.91 -16.88 -3.27
CA GLY A 176 -52.31 -16.36 -4.50
C GLY A 176 -52.77 -15.00 -5.05
N ARG A 177 -52.00 -14.52 -6.04
CA ARG A 177 -52.49 -13.88 -7.28
C ARG A 177 -51.39 -13.79 -8.37
N THR A 178 -51.60 -14.57 -9.44
CA THR A 178 -51.31 -14.34 -10.88
C THR A 178 -50.34 -13.22 -11.34
N ALA A 179 -49.38 -13.63 -12.20
CA ALA A 179 -48.83 -12.93 -13.39
C ALA A 179 -48.18 -11.52 -13.22
N GLU A 180 -47.12 -11.11 -13.94
CA GLU A 180 -46.50 -11.65 -15.17
C GLU A 180 -45.01 -11.20 -15.27
N ASP A 181 -44.22 -11.97 -16.01
CA ASP A 181 -42.90 -11.71 -16.63
C ASP A 181 -41.96 -10.55 -16.17
N THR A 182 -40.75 -10.91 -15.70
CA THR A 182 -39.45 -10.42 -16.24
C THR A 182 -38.28 -11.12 -15.54
N SER A 183 -37.74 -12.16 -16.15
CA SER A 183 -36.67 -12.97 -15.54
C SER A 183 -35.27 -12.31 -15.61
N ARG A 184 -34.79 -11.82 -14.46
CA ARG A 184 -33.34 -11.72 -14.19
C ARG A 184 -32.88 -13.01 -13.51
N PRO A 185 -31.80 -13.68 -13.96
CA PRO A 185 -31.26 -14.84 -13.25
C PRO A 185 -30.55 -14.39 -11.96
N GLY A 186 -31.21 -14.59 -10.82
CA GLY A 186 -30.59 -14.51 -9.51
C GLY A 186 -30.09 -15.88 -9.05
N GLY A 187 -28.90 -15.90 -8.44
CA GLY A 187 -28.47 -16.98 -7.54
C GLY A 187 -28.34 -18.38 -8.15
N SER A 188 -27.34 -18.60 -9.01
CA SER A 188 -26.79 -19.95 -9.14
C SER A 188 -25.93 -20.27 -7.92
N SER A 189 -26.35 -21.25 -7.13
CA SER A 189 -25.48 -21.95 -6.19
C SER A 189 -24.24 -22.49 -6.90
N LEU A 190 -23.07 -22.45 -6.27
CA LEU A 190 -21.90 -23.19 -6.73
C LEU A 190 -22.27 -24.68 -6.91
N PRO A 191 -22.03 -25.30 -8.08
CA PRO A 191 -22.33 -26.71 -8.28
C PRO A 191 -21.40 -27.59 -7.43
N PRO A 192 -21.84 -28.81 -7.07
CA PRO A 192 -21.05 -29.71 -6.24
C PRO A 192 -19.83 -30.24 -7.01
N TYR A 193 -18.64 -30.06 -6.42
CA TYR A 193 -17.36 -30.59 -6.87
C TYR A 193 -17.01 -30.28 -8.33
N VAL A 194 -16.46 -29.08 -8.57
CA VAL A 194 -15.91 -28.74 -9.89
C VAL A 194 -14.59 -29.50 -10.08
N ASP A 195 -14.62 -30.45 -11.01
CA ASP A 195 -13.44 -31.22 -11.43
C ASP A 195 -12.43 -30.31 -12.14
N ALA A 196 -11.14 -30.43 -11.81
CA ALA A 196 -10.13 -29.47 -12.30
C ALA A 196 -9.90 -29.61 -13.81
N LYS A 197 -9.99 -30.84 -14.34
CA LYS A 197 -10.05 -31.11 -15.78
C LYS A 197 -11.23 -30.39 -16.46
N SER A 198 -12.41 -30.37 -15.83
CA SER A 198 -13.60 -29.69 -16.37
C SER A 198 -13.42 -28.17 -16.48
N VAL A 199 -12.75 -27.52 -15.51
CA VAL A 199 -12.42 -26.09 -15.57
C VAL A 199 -11.40 -25.81 -16.67
N PHE A 200 -10.35 -26.62 -16.75
CA PHE A 200 -9.31 -26.48 -17.77
C PHE A 200 -9.90 -26.61 -19.19
N LEU A 201 -10.75 -27.61 -19.43
CA LEU A 201 -11.41 -27.80 -20.73
C LEU A 201 -12.43 -26.70 -21.06
N ASP A 202 -13.16 -26.15 -20.08
CA ASP A 202 -14.06 -25.01 -20.27
C ASP A 202 -13.29 -23.72 -20.62
N VAL A 203 -12.16 -23.45 -19.96
CA VAL A 203 -11.26 -22.32 -20.31
C VAL A 203 -10.67 -22.51 -21.70
N LEU A 204 -10.18 -23.72 -22.02
CA LEU A 204 -9.63 -24.05 -23.34
C LEU A 204 -10.69 -23.90 -24.45
N GLN A 205 -11.92 -24.40 -24.25
CA GLN A 205 -13.04 -24.20 -25.17
C GLN A 205 -13.34 -22.71 -25.39
N LYS A 206 -13.40 -21.91 -24.31
CA LYS A 206 -13.70 -20.47 -24.40
C LYS A 206 -12.64 -19.68 -25.17
N GLN A 207 -11.37 -20.09 -25.12
CA GLN A 207 -10.29 -19.39 -25.84
C GLN A 207 -10.04 -19.92 -27.26
N THR A 208 -10.31 -21.20 -27.53
CA THR A 208 -10.03 -21.82 -28.84
C THR A 208 -11.26 -22.01 -29.74
N GLY A 209 -12.46 -22.08 -29.15
CA GLY A 209 -13.70 -22.39 -29.86
C GLY A 209 -13.91 -23.87 -30.19
N PHE A 210 -13.01 -24.77 -29.82
CA PHE A 210 -13.20 -26.21 -30.02
C PHE A 210 -14.34 -26.76 -29.12
N PRO A 211 -15.24 -27.61 -29.65
CA PRO A 211 -16.21 -28.31 -28.82
C PRO A 211 -15.50 -29.28 -27.86
N ILE A 212 -15.97 -29.38 -26.60
CA ILE A 212 -15.34 -30.21 -25.56
C ILE A 212 -15.26 -31.69 -26.00
N GLU A 213 -16.23 -32.15 -26.80
CA GLU A 213 -16.28 -33.50 -27.36
C GLU A 213 -15.14 -33.81 -28.35
N ALA A 214 -14.42 -32.79 -28.83
CA ALA A 214 -13.25 -32.93 -29.70
C ALA A 214 -11.91 -32.76 -28.96
N LEU A 215 -11.92 -32.47 -27.66
CA LEU A 215 -10.72 -32.22 -26.85
C LEU A 215 -10.37 -33.46 -26.02
N THR A 216 -9.58 -34.38 -26.60
CA THR A 216 -9.15 -35.61 -25.93
C THR A 216 -7.81 -35.44 -25.19
N ASP A 217 -7.63 -36.24 -24.13
CA ASP A 217 -6.51 -36.14 -23.17
C ASP A 217 -5.11 -36.29 -23.77
N ASP A 218 -5.01 -36.91 -24.95
CA ASP A 218 -3.77 -37.19 -25.69
C ASP A 218 -3.32 -36.03 -26.59
N LEU A 219 -4.19 -35.07 -26.88
CA LEU A 219 -3.86 -33.89 -27.70
C LEU A 219 -2.91 -32.95 -26.97
N ARG A 220 -2.04 -32.28 -27.72
CA ARG A 220 -1.16 -31.19 -27.26
C ARG A 220 -1.63 -29.86 -27.79
N MET A 221 -1.55 -28.82 -26.95
CA MET A 221 -1.99 -27.47 -27.34
C MET A 221 -1.18 -26.90 -28.51
N VAL A 222 0.15 -27.08 -28.52
CA VAL A 222 1.01 -26.59 -29.60
C VAL A 222 0.98 -27.51 -30.82
N ASP A 223 1.29 -28.80 -30.65
CA ASP A 223 1.44 -29.73 -31.78
C ASP A 223 0.11 -30.01 -32.49
N ASP A 224 -0.97 -30.33 -31.75
CA ASP A 224 -2.22 -30.87 -32.32
C ASP A 224 -3.33 -29.82 -32.45
N LEU A 225 -3.44 -28.87 -31.51
CA LEU A 225 -4.40 -27.75 -31.58
C LEU A 225 -3.83 -26.52 -32.30
N HIS A 226 -2.56 -26.57 -32.74
CA HIS A 226 -1.85 -25.51 -33.47
C HIS A 226 -1.87 -24.15 -32.77
N MET A 227 -1.85 -24.14 -31.42
CA MET A 227 -1.80 -22.92 -30.64
C MET A 227 -0.38 -22.36 -30.57
N ASP A 228 -0.27 -21.02 -30.55
CA ASP A 228 0.99 -20.38 -30.19
C ASP A 228 1.29 -20.53 -28.69
N SER A 229 2.58 -20.59 -28.35
CA SER A 229 3.06 -20.81 -26.98
C SER A 229 2.58 -19.76 -25.97
N ILE A 230 2.23 -18.56 -26.43
CA ILE A 230 1.71 -17.47 -25.59
C ILE A 230 0.27 -17.78 -25.15
N LYS A 231 -0.61 -18.14 -26.08
CA LYS A 231 -1.99 -18.60 -25.76
C LYS A 231 -1.99 -19.88 -24.94
N THR A 232 -1.07 -20.80 -25.24
CA THR A 232 -0.88 -22.04 -24.46
C THR A 232 -0.61 -21.72 -22.99
N VAL A 233 0.34 -20.83 -22.70
CA VAL A 233 0.61 -20.35 -21.32
C VAL A 233 -0.62 -19.66 -20.71
N GLN A 234 -1.30 -18.79 -21.48
CA GLN A 234 -2.45 -18.03 -20.98
C GLN A 234 -3.62 -18.94 -20.56
N VAL A 235 -3.95 -19.97 -21.34
CA VAL A 235 -5.01 -20.94 -20.98
C VAL A 235 -4.69 -21.68 -19.68
N VAL A 236 -3.43 -22.08 -19.47
CA VAL A 236 -3.00 -22.77 -18.23
C VAL A 236 -3.08 -21.83 -17.02
N VAL A 237 -2.66 -20.57 -17.17
CA VAL A 237 -2.76 -19.55 -16.12
C VAL A 237 -4.22 -19.25 -15.78
N ASP A 238 -5.08 -19.04 -16.77
CA ASP A 238 -6.50 -18.73 -16.55
C ASP A 238 -7.25 -19.91 -15.90
N ALA A 239 -6.90 -21.16 -16.26
CA ALA A 239 -7.41 -22.35 -15.60
C ALA A 239 -6.94 -22.47 -14.14
N ALA A 240 -5.66 -22.21 -13.86
CA ALA A 240 -5.13 -22.20 -12.49
C ALA A 240 -5.80 -21.14 -11.61
N VAL A 241 -6.00 -19.92 -12.14
CA VAL A 241 -6.71 -18.83 -11.46
C VAL A 241 -8.18 -19.17 -11.23
N ALA A 242 -8.88 -19.76 -12.22
CA ALA A 242 -10.26 -20.22 -12.06
C ALA A 242 -10.41 -21.33 -11.00
N LEU A 243 -9.36 -22.13 -10.78
CA LEU A 243 -9.26 -23.13 -9.72
C LEU A 243 -8.80 -22.57 -8.37
N GLY A 244 -8.56 -21.26 -8.27
CA GLY A 244 -8.17 -20.59 -7.03
C GLY A 244 -6.69 -20.77 -6.65
N TYR A 245 -5.84 -21.16 -7.60
CA TYR A 245 -4.38 -21.26 -7.42
C TYR A 245 -3.68 -20.01 -7.97
N ALA A 246 -2.91 -19.33 -7.12
CA ALA A 246 -2.13 -18.14 -7.46
C ALA A 246 -0.71 -18.18 -6.85
N GLY A 247 -0.15 -19.37 -6.69
CA GLY A 247 1.22 -19.58 -6.22
C GLY A 247 2.23 -19.66 -7.37
N ASP A 248 3.53 -19.67 -7.04
CA ASP A 248 4.59 -19.87 -8.02
C ASP A 248 4.41 -21.20 -8.77
N PHE A 249 4.25 -21.10 -10.08
CA PHE A 249 4.48 -22.18 -11.03
C PHE A 249 4.93 -21.56 -12.35
N ASP A 250 5.83 -22.25 -13.06
CA ASP A 250 6.23 -21.81 -14.40
C ASP A 250 5.33 -22.48 -15.44
N PRO A 251 4.38 -21.75 -16.06
CA PRO A 251 3.50 -22.32 -17.08
C PRO A 251 4.25 -22.72 -18.36
N THR A 252 5.50 -22.29 -18.56
CA THR A 252 6.28 -22.64 -19.75
C THR A 252 6.71 -24.11 -19.77
N GLU A 253 6.81 -24.78 -18.62
CA GLU A 253 7.09 -26.22 -18.52
C GLU A 253 5.97 -27.08 -19.14
N LEU A 254 4.73 -26.56 -19.17
CA LEU A 254 3.52 -27.28 -19.59
C LEU A 254 3.17 -27.07 -21.07
N VAL A 255 3.94 -26.26 -21.82
CA VAL A 255 3.59 -25.83 -23.19
C VAL A 255 3.51 -26.98 -24.20
N ASN A 256 4.32 -28.03 -24.03
CA ASN A 256 4.33 -29.22 -24.90
C ASN A 256 3.70 -30.47 -24.26
N SER A 257 3.04 -30.32 -23.11
CA SER A 257 2.33 -31.41 -22.42
C SER A 257 0.98 -31.72 -23.09
N THR A 258 0.43 -32.92 -22.88
CA THR A 258 -0.93 -33.25 -23.34
C THR A 258 -2.00 -32.63 -22.43
N LEU A 259 -3.24 -32.49 -22.93
CA LEU A 259 -4.35 -31.95 -22.17
C LEU A 259 -4.60 -32.74 -20.86
N GLY A 260 -4.41 -34.06 -20.89
CA GLY A 260 -4.50 -34.94 -19.72
C GLY A 260 -3.39 -34.72 -18.70
N GLU A 261 -2.14 -34.52 -19.15
CA GLU A 261 -1.00 -34.22 -18.27
C GLU A 261 -1.19 -32.89 -17.55
N ILE A 262 -1.67 -31.86 -18.26
CA ILE A 262 -1.93 -30.52 -17.72
C ILE A 262 -3.06 -30.54 -16.69
N ALA A 263 -4.16 -31.23 -16.98
CA ALA A 263 -5.28 -31.39 -16.04
C ALA A 263 -4.84 -32.11 -14.75
N GLN A 264 -4.07 -33.20 -14.87
CA GLN A 264 -3.54 -33.93 -13.72
C GLN A 264 -2.54 -33.09 -12.90
N ASP A 265 -1.76 -32.21 -13.53
CA ASP A 265 -0.85 -31.32 -12.84
C ASP A 265 -1.60 -30.26 -12.01
N LEU A 266 -2.65 -29.66 -12.59
CA LEU A 266 -3.55 -28.73 -11.90
C LEU A 266 -4.29 -29.42 -10.73
N GLU A 267 -4.80 -30.64 -10.92
CA GLU A 267 -5.43 -31.45 -9.85
C GLU A 267 -4.45 -31.73 -8.68
N ARG A 268 -3.24 -32.19 -8.99
CA ARG A 268 -2.21 -32.53 -7.99
C ARG A 268 -1.81 -31.30 -7.16
N ARG A 269 -1.72 -30.13 -7.79
CA ARG A 269 -1.46 -28.84 -7.12
C ARG A 269 -2.66 -28.39 -6.29
N MET A 270 -3.89 -28.55 -6.77
CA MET A 270 -5.10 -28.26 -6.01
C MET A 270 -5.20 -29.10 -4.72
N GLU A 271 -4.91 -30.40 -4.78
CA GLU A 271 -4.99 -31.28 -3.60
C GLU A 271 -3.86 -31.00 -2.58
N SER A 272 -2.68 -30.61 -3.08
CA SER A 272 -1.57 -30.08 -2.27
C SER A 272 -1.92 -28.75 -1.58
N ALA A 273 -2.73 -27.91 -2.22
CA ALA A 273 -3.24 -26.65 -1.65
C ALA A 273 -4.35 -26.85 -0.59
N LYS A 274 -5.12 -27.95 -0.66
CA LYS A 274 -6.11 -28.31 0.37
C LYS A 274 -5.45 -28.86 1.63
N THR A 275 -4.47 -29.75 1.47
CA THR A 275 -3.74 -30.36 2.60
C THR A 275 -2.89 -29.35 3.38
N SER A 276 -2.28 -28.38 2.69
CA SER A 276 -1.52 -27.29 3.32
C SER A 276 -2.37 -26.26 4.10
N ARG A 277 -3.70 -26.26 3.96
CA ARG A 277 -4.61 -25.44 4.80
C ARG A 277 -4.90 -26.02 6.18
N SER A 278 -4.54 -27.29 6.45
CA SER A 278 -4.79 -27.96 7.74
C SER A 278 -3.53 -28.21 8.58
N GLY A 279 -2.33 -27.97 8.04
CA GLY A 279 -1.06 -28.07 8.76
C GLY A 279 -0.46 -26.68 8.98
N SER A 280 -0.04 -26.37 10.21
CA SER A 280 0.57 -25.06 10.52
C SER A 280 1.94 -24.92 9.86
N ILE A 281 2.01 -24.14 8.79
CA ILE A 281 3.28 -23.74 8.18
C ILE A 281 3.94 -22.71 9.12
N SER A 282 5.08 -23.06 9.71
CA SER A 282 5.88 -22.10 10.49
C SER A 282 6.33 -20.93 9.61
N PRO A 283 5.95 -19.67 9.94
CA PRO A 283 6.10 -18.55 9.03
C PRO A 283 7.52 -17.97 9.12
N THR A 284 8.46 -18.55 8.37
CA THR A 284 9.89 -18.16 8.42
C THR A 284 10.36 -17.55 7.11
N ARG A 285 10.15 -16.22 6.99
CA ARG A 285 11.00 -15.16 6.39
C ARG A 285 10.15 -14.03 5.79
N ALA A 286 9.03 -14.34 5.12
CA ALA A 286 8.03 -13.33 4.74
C ALA A 286 7.39 -12.66 5.97
N ALA A 287 7.07 -13.43 7.01
CA ALA A 287 6.60 -12.88 8.29
C ALA A 287 7.72 -12.21 9.12
N ALA A 288 9.00 -12.52 8.88
CA ALA A 288 10.11 -11.82 9.55
C ALA A 288 10.28 -10.38 9.05
N ILE A 289 9.75 -10.05 7.87
CA ILE A 289 9.65 -8.67 7.35
C ILE A 289 8.35 -7.99 7.86
N SER A 290 7.40 -8.77 8.39
CA SER A 290 6.19 -8.26 9.06
C SER A 290 6.43 -7.81 10.50
N GLU A 291 7.58 -8.12 11.10
CA GLU A 291 7.94 -7.57 12.40
C GLU A 291 8.39 -6.11 12.28
N SER A 292 7.67 -5.21 12.97
CA SER A 292 8.07 -3.85 13.35
C SER A 292 7.94 -2.68 12.38
N TYR A 293 7.07 -2.76 11.35
CA TYR A 293 6.47 -1.52 10.82
C TYR A 293 5.22 -1.18 11.64
N PRO A 294 5.19 -0.03 12.37
CA PRO A 294 4.02 0.34 13.16
C PRO A 294 2.81 0.53 12.25
N SER A 295 1.61 0.37 12.82
CA SER A 295 0.37 0.60 12.08
C SER A 295 0.37 2.00 11.44
N TRP A 296 -0.50 2.25 10.45
CA TRP A 296 -0.56 3.59 9.89
C TRP A 296 -1.06 4.61 10.92
N THR A 297 -1.86 4.22 11.92
CA THR A 297 -2.54 5.11 12.87
C THR A 297 -1.62 6.22 13.39
N ARG A 298 -2.03 7.49 13.27
CA ARG A 298 -1.29 8.65 13.80
C ARG A 298 -2.15 9.49 14.72
N GLY A 299 -1.47 10.30 15.53
CA GLY A 299 -2.05 11.44 16.21
C GLY A 299 -1.87 12.69 15.35
N PHE A 300 -2.89 13.54 15.30
CA PHE A 300 -2.87 14.84 14.65
C PHE A 300 -3.41 15.91 15.59
N ALA A 301 -3.04 17.16 15.36
CA ALA A 301 -3.68 18.34 15.95
C ALA A 301 -4.14 19.26 14.82
N MET A 302 -5.23 20.01 15.04
CA MET A 302 -5.61 21.08 14.11
C MET A 302 -4.87 22.35 14.51
N GLU A 303 -4.03 22.86 13.62
CA GLU A 303 -3.31 24.12 13.81
C GLU A 303 -3.86 25.20 12.89
N TRP A 304 -3.97 26.42 13.43
CA TRP A 304 -4.39 27.61 12.67
C TRP A 304 -3.17 28.28 12.06
N GLU A 305 -3.08 28.24 10.74
CA GLU A 305 -1.99 28.83 9.97
C GLU A 305 -2.46 30.00 9.10
N ASP A 306 -1.58 30.99 8.92
CA ASP A 306 -1.85 32.20 8.16
C ASP A 306 -2.08 31.86 6.69
N ALA A 307 -3.20 32.34 6.13
CA ALA A 307 -3.62 32.11 4.77
C ALA A 307 -3.70 33.42 3.99
N LEU A 308 -3.43 33.35 2.68
CA LEU A 308 -3.66 34.48 1.79
C LEU A 308 -5.14 34.88 1.82
N LEU A 309 -5.39 36.19 1.90
CA LEU A 309 -6.72 36.76 1.72
C LEU A 309 -7.14 36.55 0.25
N PRO A 310 -8.33 35.98 -0.02
CA PRO A 310 -8.88 35.97 -1.37
C PRO A 310 -9.06 37.40 -1.90
N GLU A 311 -8.96 37.57 -3.22
CA GLU A 311 -9.30 38.83 -3.85
C GLU A 311 -10.80 39.12 -3.69
N GLU A 312 -11.14 40.38 -3.44
CA GLU A 312 -12.53 40.84 -3.41
C GLU A 312 -12.88 41.28 -4.82
N ALA A 313 -13.86 40.63 -5.44
CA ALA A 313 -14.32 41.04 -6.75
C ALA A 313 -14.83 42.49 -6.70
N PRO A 314 -14.39 43.39 -7.61
CA PRO A 314 -15.00 44.69 -7.78
C PRO A 314 -16.52 44.54 -7.91
N ASP A 315 -17.26 45.40 -7.23
CA ASP A 315 -18.71 45.50 -7.34
C ASP A 315 -19.46 44.19 -7.02
N PHE A 316 -18.83 43.29 -6.23
CA PHE A 316 -19.39 41.97 -5.86
C PHE A 316 -20.84 42.02 -5.38
N TRP A 317 -21.24 43.09 -4.69
CA TRP A 317 -22.55 43.27 -4.08
C TRP A 317 -23.60 43.90 -5.01
N GLU A 318 -23.21 44.49 -6.15
CA GLU A 318 -24.15 45.11 -7.08
C GLU A 318 -25.10 44.06 -7.69
N ASP A 319 -26.38 44.41 -7.80
CA ASP A 319 -27.47 43.60 -8.36
C ASP A 319 -27.62 42.16 -7.79
N ARG A 320 -27.02 41.84 -6.64
CA ARG A 320 -27.18 40.53 -5.98
C ARG A 320 -28.41 40.44 -5.09
N SER A 321 -29.02 39.25 -5.09
CA SER A 321 -30.01 38.85 -4.09
C SER A 321 -29.33 38.25 -2.84
N VAL A 322 -29.64 38.79 -1.66
CA VAL A 322 -29.04 38.37 -0.39
C VAL A 322 -30.13 38.13 0.66
N CYS A 323 -30.14 36.94 1.27
CA CYS A 323 -30.98 36.68 2.45
C CYS A 323 -30.11 36.67 3.71
N ILE A 324 -30.48 37.45 4.72
CA ILE A 324 -29.89 37.38 6.05
C ILE A 324 -30.87 36.64 6.95
N LEU A 325 -30.41 35.53 7.54
CA LEU A 325 -31.10 34.89 8.64
C LEU A 325 -30.85 35.73 9.89
N ASP A 326 -31.87 36.47 10.27
CA ASP A 326 -31.85 37.39 11.40
C ASP A 326 -32.12 36.59 12.69
N ASP A 327 -31.21 36.70 13.64
CA ASP A 327 -31.29 36.14 14.99
C ASP A 327 -31.76 37.19 16.02
N GLY A 328 -32.05 38.42 15.56
CA GLY A 328 -32.41 39.55 16.40
C GLY A 328 -31.21 40.31 16.97
N SER A 329 -29.99 40.02 16.52
CA SER A 329 -28.78 40.72 16.97
C SER A 329 -28.55 42.06 16.25
N ASP A 330 -27.95 43.00 16.98
CA ASP A 330 -27.46 44.26 16.39
C ASP A 330 -26.50 43.99 15.21
N ALA A 331 -25.70 42.92 15.30
CA ALA A 331 -24.77 42.51 14.24
C ALA A 331 -25.46 42.10 12.94
N ALA A 332 -26.60 41.38 13.00
CA ALA A 332 -27.40 41.05 11.83
C ALA A 332 -28.03 42.31 11.21
N THR A 333 -28.54 43.20 12.06
CA THR A 333 -29.16 44.48 11.66
C THR A 333 -28.17 45.44 10.98
N GLU A 334 -26.97 45.60 11.55
CA GLU A 334 -25.89 46.40 10.97
C GLU A 334 -25.40 45.82 9.65
N LEU A 335 -25.16 44.51 9.58
CA LEU A 335 -24.70 43.84 8.36
C LEU A 335 -25.73 43.99 7.22
N TRP A 336 -27.03 43.90 7.52
CA TRP A 336 -28.11 44.18 6.58
C TRP A 336 -28.01 45.61 6.01
N ALA A 337 -27.83 46.61 6.88
CA ALA A 337 -27.69 47.99 6.46
C ALA A 337 -26.43 48.23 5.62
N THR A 338 -25.30 47.62 6.00
CA THR A 338 -24.03 47.70 5.28
C THR A 338 -24.13 47.09 3.88
N ILE A 339 -24.65 45.86 3.74
CA ILE A 339 -24.77 45.19 2.43
C ILE A 339 -25.76 45.96 1.54
N ARG A 340 -26.90 46.41 2.08
CA ARG A 340 -27.87 47.22 1.33
C ARG A 340 -27.29 48.54 0.82
N SER A 341 -26.38 49.17 1.59
CA SER A 341 -25.68 50.39 1.16
C SER A 341 -24.74 50.19 -0.04
N LYS A 342 -24.38 48.94 -0.36
CA LYS A 342 -23.50 48.53 -1.47
C LYS A 342 -24.28 48.05 -2.71
N GLY A 343 -25.59 48.26 -2.77
CA GLY A 343 -26.41 48.04 -3.98
C GLY A 343 -27.14 46.69 -4.06
N SER A 344 -26.98 45.78 -3.10
CA SER A 344 -27.72 44.50 -3.11
C SER A 344 -29.19 44.64 -2.71
N GLU A 345 -30.03 43.74 -3.23
CA GLU A 345 -31.37 43.49 -2.68
C GLU A 345 -31.25 42.56 -1.46
N VAL A 346 -31.45 43.10 -0.26
CA VAL A 346 -31.26 42.37 1.01
C VAL A 346 -32.58 42.13 1.73
N THR A 347 -32.98 40.86 1.82
CA THR A 347 -34.12 40.39 2.59
C THR A 347 -33.66 39.87 3.95
N ALA A 348 -34.21 40.41 5.04
CA ALA A 348 -34.01 39.86 6.38
C ALA A 348 -35.18 38.93 6.72
N VAL A 349 -34.88 37.70 7.15
CA VAL A 349 -35.87 36.68 7.51
C VAL A 349 -35.52 36.15 8.90
N PRO A 350 -36.47 36.07 9.85
CA PRO A 350 -36.21 35.46 11.16
C PRO A 350 -35.66 34.03 10.98
N THR A 351 -34.60 33.66 11.69
CA THR A 351 -33.86 32.41 11.46
C THR A 351 -34.73 31.15 11.53
N VAL A 352 -35.83 31.19 12.30
CA VAL A 352 -36.83 30.11 12.36
C VAL A 352 -37.52 29.83 11.01
N ALA A 353 -37.60 30.82 10.12
CA ALA A 353 -38.23 30.80 8.81
C ALA A 353 -37.21 30.73 7.65
N ALA A 354 -36.03 30.14 7.88
CA ALA A 354 -34.96 29.99 6.88
C ALA A 354 -35.36 29.26 5.57
N SER A 355 -36.56 28.66 5.50
CA SER A 355 -37.18 28.13 4.28
C SER A 355 -37.53 29.20 3.26
N ASP A 356 -37.76 30.43 3.71
CA ASP A 356 -38.38 31.49 2.94
C ASP A 356 -37.32 32.34 2.20
N CYS A 357 -36.04 32.06 2.45
CA CYS A 357 -34.92 32.55 1.66
C CYS A 357 -34.82 31.80 0.32
N ASP A 358 -35.03 32.49 -0.79
CA ASP A 358 -34.70 32.04 -2.15
C ASP A 358 -33.83 33.08 -2.85
N THR A 359 -32.51 32.95 -2.69
CA THR A 359 -31.48 33.98 -3.01
C THR A 359 -30.12 33.33 -3.28
N ASP A 360 -29.29 34.01 -4.06
CA ASP A 360 -27.95 33.56 -4.46
C ASP A 360 -27.01 33.38 -3.25
N VAL A 361 -27.08 34.31 -2.30
CA VAL A 361 -26.29 34.32 -1.06
C VAL A 361 -27.22 34.29 0.16
N VAL A 362 -27.02 33.32 1.05
CA VAL A 362 -27.67 33.28 2.37
C VAL A 362 -26.62 33.46 3.45
N ILE A 363 -26.83 34.41 4.35
CA ILE A 363 -25.93 34.68 5.48
C ILE A 363 -26.65 34.30 6.76
N ALA A 364 -26.14 33.27 7.45
CA ALA A 364 -26.55 32.89 8.78
C ALA A 364 -25.64 33.60 9.80
N VAL A 365 -26.12 34.70 10.38
CA VAL A 365 -25.45 35.30 11.54
C VAL A 365 -25.86 34.49 12.76
N LEU A 366 -24.89 33.84 13.39
CA LEU A 366 -25.08 33.07 14.62
C LEU A 366 -24.41 33.83 15.76
N SER A 367 -25.15 34.73 16.41
CA SER A 367 -24.74 35.27 17.70
C SER A 367 -25.07 34.28 18.83
N ASP A 368 -24.31 34.33 19.93
CA ASP A 368 -24.71 33.70 21.19
C ASP A 368 -25.81 34.54 21.85
N ALA A 369 -26.99 34.55 21.21
CA ALA A 369 -28.19 35.19 21.68
C ALA A 369 -28.68 34.51 22.98
N THR A 370 -28.15 34.97 24.12
CA THR A 370 -28.80 35.08 25.45
C THR A 370 -27.72 35.28 26.54
N LYS A 371 -27.14 36.49 26.57
CA LYS A 371 -26.29 36.94 27.69
C LYS A 371 -27.09 36.81 29.00
N GLY A 372 -26.68 35.87 29.87
CA GLY A 372 -27.31 35.59 31.16
C GLY A 372 -28.27 34.38 31.24
N ALA A 373 -28.60 33.71 30.12
CA ALA A 373 -29.35 32.43 30.21
C ALA A 373 -28.42 31.25 30.56
N ASP A 374 -28.99 30.20 31.15
CA ASP A 374 -28.27 28.95 31.46
C ASP A 374 -27.90 28.16 30.20
N ALA A 375 -26.95 27.24 30.33
CA ALA A 375 -26.43 26.45 29.21
C ALA A 375 -27.50 25.56 28.54
N LYS A 376 -28.55 25.16 29.27
CA LYS A 376 -29.64 24.32 28.74
C LYS A 376 -30.62 25.14 27.90
N ALA A 377 -30.91 26.37 28.30
CA ALA A 377 -31.67 27.32 27.50
C ALA A 377 -30.96 27.63 26.17
N ARG A 378 -29.67 27.99 26.21
CA ARG A 378 -28.83 28.23 25.02
C ARG A 378 -28.79 27.01 24.10
N PHE A 379 -28.60 25.81 24.66
CA PHE A 379 -28.63 24.57 23.89
C PHE A 379 -29.96 24.31 23.18
N ASN A 380 -31.10 24.57 23.84
CA ASN A 380 -32.44 24.40 23.25
C ASN A 380 -32.70 25.36 22.07
N GLU A 381 -32.16 26.58 22.17
CA GLU A 381 -32.24 27.64 21.16
C GLU A 381 -31.36 27.33 19.94
N VAL A 382 -30.07 27.07 20.16
CA VAL A 382 -29.11 26.70 19.12
C VAL A 382 -29.58 25.46 18.32
N THR A 383 -30.09 24.43 19.01
CA THR A 383 -30.65 23.25 18.32
C THR A 383 -31.92 23.56 17.52
N GLY A 384 -32.73 24.54 17.95
CA GLY A 384 -33.86 25.05 17.18
C GLY A 384 -33.40 25.77 15.90
N VAL A 385 -32.49 26.74 16.05
CA VAL A 385 -31.87 27.51 14.97
C VAL A 385 -31.25 26.59 13.91
N LEU A 386 -30.38 25.67 14.32
CA LEU A 386 -29.74 24.73 13.40
C LEU A 386 -30.74 23.77 12.73
N SER A 387 -31.85 23.42 13.39
CA SER A 387 -32.90 22.57 12.79
C SER A 387 -33.69 23.33 11.73
N SER A 388 -34.03 24.61 11.97
CA SER A 388 -34.66 25.48 10.97
C SER A 388 -33.73 25.72 9.77
N ILE A 389 -32.44 26.00 10.00
CA ILE A 389 -31.44 26.13 8.93
C ILE A 389 -31.30 24.84 8.11
N ALA A 390 -31.19 23.69 8.78
CA ALA A 390 -31.09 22.39 8.10
C ALA A 390 -32.33 22.08 7.28
N LYS A 391 -33.54 22.42 7.73
CA LYS A 391 -34.79 22.19 6.98
C LYS A 391 -35.00 23.21 5.86
N GLY A 392 -34.83 24.50 6.16
CA GLY A 392 -35.14 25.59 5.25
C GLY A 392 -34.26 25.61 4.02
N LEU A 393 -32.96 25.41 4.19
CA LEU A 393 -31.99 25.44 3.09
C LEU A 393 -31.96 24.13 2.27
N ALA A 394 -32.99 23.29 2.37
CA ALA A 394 -33.10 22.01 1.67
C ALA A 394 -33.69 22.11 0.26
N SER A 395 -34.20 23.28 -0.14
CA SER A 395 -34.62 23.56 -1.53
C SER A 395 -33.42 23.64 -2.47
N SER A 396 -33.52 22.97 -3.62
CA SER A 396 -32.46 22.94 -4.64
C SER A 396 -32.35 24.28 -5.36
N ALA A 397 -31.12 24.80 -5.49
CA ALA A 397 -30.84 25.97 -6.33
C ALA A 397 -31.21 25.72 -7.80
N SER A 398 -31.50 26.80 -8.53
CA SER A 398 -31.61 26.80 -9.99
C SER A 398 -30.29 26.37 -10.64
N ALA A 399 -30.34 25.80 -11.85
CA ALA A 399 -29.20 25.15 -12.48
C ALA A 399 -28.10 26.10 -12.98
N ASP A 400 -28.35 27.41 -13.08
CA ASP A 400 -27.46 28.37 -13.73
C ASP A 400 -26.47 29.10 -12.79
N THR A 401 -26.72 29.15 -11.47
CA THR A 401 -25.81 29.76 -10.48
C THR A 401 -25.70 28.94 -9.18
N PRO A 402 -24.48 28.60 -8.70
CA PRO A 402 -24.31 27.88 -7.44
C PRO A 402 -24.60 28.77 -6.23
N ARG A 403 -25.61 28.38 -5.45
CA ARG A 403 -26.01 29.08 -4.21
C ARG A 403 -24.92 28.99 -3.14
N THR A 404 -24.60 30.10 -2.47
CA THR A 404 -23.65 30.12 -1.35
C THR A 404 -24.33 30.41 -0.02
N ILE A 405 -24.03 29.61 1.01
CA ILE A 405 -24.50 29.79 2.37
C ILE A 405 -23.29 30.08 3.28
N VAL A 406 -23.32 31.23 3.94
CA VAL A 406 -22.22 31.74 4.79
C VAL A 406 -22.68 31.75 6.24
N PHE A 407 -22.03 30.96 7.08
CA PHE A 407 -22.23 30.93 8.52
C PHE A 407 -21.22 31.86 9.18
N VAL A 408 -21.69 32.92 9.83
CA VAL A 408 -20.85 33.86 10.58
C VAL A 408 -20.96 33.53 12.06
N GLN A 409 -19.82 33.19 12.66
CA GLN A 409 -19.67 32.95 14.10
C GLN A 409 -18.90 34.13 14.70
N ARG A 410 -19.40 34.76 15.76
CA ARG A 410 -18.68 35.84 16.47
C ARG A 410 -18.06 35.31 17.76
N ARG A 411 -16.74 35.44 17.90
CA ARG A 411 -15.97 35.00 19.07
C ARG A 411 -15.56 36.21 19.91
N ALA A 412 -15.89 36.19 21.20
CA ALA A 412 -15.42 37.20 22.14
C ALA A 412 -13.93 37.02 22.47
N ALA A 413 -13.24 38.11 22.77
CA ALA A 413 -11.84 38.10 23.18
C ALA A 413 -11.60 37.70 24.66
N VAL A 414 -12.68 37.49 25.45
CA VAL A 414 -12.60 37.28 26.92
C VAL A 414 -13.61 36.23 27.41
N VAL A 415 -13.07 35.18 28.06
CA VAL A 415 -13.56 34.17 29.04
C VAL A 415 -15.07 33.89 29.27
N ASP A 416 -16.00 34.85 29.13
CA ASP A 416 -17.41 34.68 29.55
C ASP A 416 -18.40 34.29 28.43
N ASN A 417 -18.00 34.33 27.15
CA ASN A 417 -18.86 33.94 26.02
C ASN A 417 -18.52 32.53 25.50
N PHE A 418 -19.55 31.70 25.46
CA PHE A 418 -19.48 30.26 25.20
C PHE A 418 -19.68 29.97 23.70
N ASP A 419 -18.61 29.65 22.97
CA ASP A 419 -18.67 29.24 21.56
C ASP A 419 -18.88 27.72 21.43
N TRP A 420 -20.00 27.27 20.86
CA TRP A 420 -20.27 25.85 20.61
C TRP A 420 -19.50 25.31 19.38
N GLY A 421 -19.10 26.16 18.43
CA GLY A 421 -18.56 25.78 17.13
C GLY A 421 -19.59 25.15 16.19
N TYR A 422 -19.66 25.63 14.95
CA TYR A 422 -20.61 25.15 13.95
C TYR A 422 -19.96 24.48 12.73
N ASP A 423 -18.63 24.52 12.62
CA ASP A 423 -17.84 24.04 11.48
C ASP A 423 -18.17 22.60 11.08
N ALA A 424 -18.24 21.68 12.04
CA ALA A 424 -18.46 20.26 11.79
C ALA A 424 -19.91 19.95 11.38
N PHE A 425 -20.87 20.76 11.86
CA PHE A 425 -22.26 20.72 11.41
C PHE A 425 -22.36 21.19 9.94
N VAL A 426 -21.77 22.34 9.62
CA VAL A 426 -21.78 22.91 8.27
C VAL A 426 -20.99 22.07 7.27
N ALA A 427 -19.84 21.53 7.68
CA ALA A 427 -19.07 20.54 6.93
C ALA A 427 -19.92 19.30 6.59
N THR A 428 -20.78 18.87 7.51
CA THR A 428 -21.73 17.78 7.23
C THR A 428 -22.83 18.18 6.26
N LEU A 429 -23.38 19.41 6.36
CA LEU A 429 -24.36 19.91 5.38
C LEU A 429 -23.79 19.95 3.97
N HIS A 430 -22.53 20.38 3.81
CA HIS A 430 -21.77 20.31 2.56
C HIS A 430 -21.68 18.87 2.03
N LEU A 431 -21.25 17.92 2.86
CA LEU A 431 -21.15 16.50 2.48
C LEU A 431 -22.53 15.86 2.15
N GLU A 432 -23.63 16.42 2.64
CA GLU A 432 -25.00 16.00 2.30
C GLU A 432 -25.57 16.68 1.02
N ARG A 433 -24.99 17.80 0.57
CA ARG A 433 -25.58 18.69 -0.45
C ARG A 433 -24.59 19.09 -1.55
N ARG A 434 -24.59 18.33 -2.63
CA ARG A 434 -23.89 18.69 -3.87
C ARG A 434 -24.60 19.86 -4.56
N GLY A 435 -23.82 20.82 -5.07
CA GLY A 435 -24.33 21.99 -5.80
C GLY A 435 -24.64 23.23 -4.94
N VAL A 436 -24.32 23.20 -3.64
CA VAL A 436 -24.41 24.36 -2.75
C VAL A 436 -23.04 24.60 -2.14
N HIS A 437 -22.60 25.86 -2.13
CA HIS A 437 -21.35 26.27 -1.53
C HIS A 437 -21.56 26.66 -0.07
N PHE A 438 -20.67 26.24 0.82
CA PHE A 438 -20.72 26.54 2.24
C PHE A 438 -19.47 27.31 2.68
N ARG A 439 -19.66 28.33 3.51
CA ARG A 439 -18.57 29.06 4.17
C ARG A 439 -18.83 29.13 5.67
N VAL A 440 -17.78 29.05 6.47
CA VAL A 440 -17.81 29.27 7.91
C VAL A 440 -16.77 30.33 8.25
N LEU A 441 -17.22 31.47 8.78
CA LEU A 441 -16.36 32.59 9.13
C LEU A 441 -16.42 32.80 10.64
N THR A 442 -15.36 32.43 11.34
CA THR A 442 -15.18 32.83 12.74
C THR A 442 -14.51 34.20 12.75
N VAL A 443 -15.15 35.20 13.33
CA VAL A 443 -14.65 36.57 13.42
C VAL A 443 -14.66 37.06 14.87
N ASP A 444 -13.82 38.04 15.20
CA ASP A 444 -13.86 38.70 16.51
C ASP A 444 -15.19 39.46 16.73
N GLU A 445 -15.76 39.43 17.95
CA GLU A 445 -17.01 40.13 18.32
C GLU A 445 -16.93 41.64 18.01
N SER A 446 -15.74 42.23 18.05
CA SER A 446 -15.47 43.65 17.73
C SER A 446 -15.30 43.97 16.24
N MET A 447 -15.38 42.98 15.33
CA MET A 447 -15.25 43.23 13.90
C MET A 447 -16.42 44.09 13.37
N SER A 448 -16.10 45.21 12.72
CA SER A 448 -17.10 46.10 12.11
C SER A 448 -17.81 45.43 10.93
N SER A 449 -19.05 45.86 10.69
CA SER A 449 -19.93 45.28 9.68
C SER A 449 -19.41 45.50 8.24
N GLU A 450 -18.62 46.55 7.97
CA GLU A 450 -17.92 46.74 6.69
C GLU A 450 -16.81 45.71 6.46
N ARG A 451 -16.05 45.38 7.51
CA ARG A 451 -14.95 44.42 7.43
C ARG A 451 -15.48 42.99 7.31
N LEU A 452 -16.55 42.68 8.04
CA LEU A 452 -17.30 41.43 7.90
C LEU A 452 -17.90 41.30 6.48
N CYS A 453 -18.49 42.37 5.95
CA CYS A 453 -19.01 42.40 4.58
C CYS A 453 -17.92 42.14 3.52
N SER A 454 -16.74 42.73 3.64
CA SER A 454 -15.59 42.44 2.76
C SER A 454 -15.12 40.99 2.89
N ALA A 455 -15.03 40.45 4.11
CA ALA A 455 -14.67 39.04 4.34
C ALA A 455 -15.67 38.08 3.68
N ILE A 456 -16.98 38.32 3.84
CA ILE A 456 -18.04 37.50 3.21
C ILE A 456 -17.93 37.53 1.68
N ALA A 457 -17.65 38.70 1.07
CA ALA A 457 -17.48 38.83 -0.37
C ALA A 457 -16.28 38.03 -0.89
N ARG A 458 -15.10 38.19 -0.25
CA ARG A 458 -13.86 37.47 -0.58
C ARG A 458 -14.04 35.95 -0.51
N GLU A 459 -14.69 35.49 0.54
CA GLU A 459 -14.89 34.05 0.78
C GLU A 459 -15.91 33.45 -0.20
N THR A 460 -16.98 34.18 -0.50
CA THR A 460 -17.99 33.78 -1.50
C THR A 460 -17.44 33.76 -2.93
N ALA A 461 -16.46 34.60 -3.24
CA ALA A 461 -15.81 34.64 -4.56
C ALA A 461 -14.88 33.44 -4.85
N THR A 462 -14.59 32.59 -3.85
CA THR A 462 -13.73 31.41 -4.05
C THR A 462 -14.47 30.26 -4.75
N ASP A 463 -13.74 29.50 -5.58
CA ASP A 463 -14.22 28.34 -6.34
C ASP A 463 -14.52 27.10 -5.48
N ARG A 464 -14.12 27.11 -4.20
CA ARG A 464 -14.27 25.98 -3.29
C ARG A 464 -15.74 25.72 -2.95
N THR A 465 -16.13 24.45 -2.88
CA THR A 465 -17.48 24.04 -2.44
C THR A 465 -17.69 24.22 -0.94
N TYR A 466 -16.64 24.10 -0.13
CA TYR A 466 -16.63 24.39 1.31
C TYR A 466 -15.45 25.31 1.63
N ASP A 467 -15.53 26.16 2.66
CA ASP A 467 -14.37 26.73 3.35
C ASP A 467 -14.69 27.06 4.82
N SER A 468 -13.69 27.01 5.70
CA SER A 468 -13.77 27.54 7.07
C SER A 468 -12.52 28.37 7.36
N ALA A 469 -12.73 29.61 7.82
CA ALA A 469 -11.68 30.58 8.05
C ALA A 469 -11.92 31.36 9.35
N LEU A 470 -10.82 31.62 10.07
CA LEU A 470 -10.76 32.48 11.23
C LEU A 470 -10.14 33.81 10.83
N TYR A 471 -10.82 34.93 11.11
CA TYR A 471 -10.28 36.27 10.90
C TYR A 471 -9.88 36.92 12.23
N VAL A 472 -8.60 37.22 12.39
CA VAL A 472 -8.02 37.91 13.57
C VAL A 472 -7.33 39.19 13.11
N GLY A 473 -7.88 40.35 13.49
CA GLY A 473 -7.45 41.61 12.89
C GLY A 473 -7.67 41.58 11.38
N GLU A 474 -6.64 41.86 10.59
CA GLU A 474 -6.66 41.74 9.11
C GLU A 474 -6.17 40.38 8.59
N MET A 475 -5.71 39.49 9.48
CA MET A 475 -5.19 38.18 9.08
C MET A 475 -6.32 37.16 8.91
N ARG A 476 -6.28 36.42 7.79
CA ARG A 476 -7.06 35.21 7.57
C ARG A 476 -6.24 34.01 8.01
N ARG A 477 -6.86 33.08 8.74
CA ARG A 477 -6.27 31.79 9.12
C ARG A 477 -7.20 30.65 8.74
N ILE A 478 -6.61 29.51 8.42
CA ILE A 478 -7.35 28.26 8.20
C ILE A 478 -6.76 27.16 9.09
N ALA A 479 -7.61 26.24 9.53
CA ALA A 479 -7.18 25.09 10.30
C ALA A 479 -6.70 23.98 9.35
N ARG A 480 -5.51 23.41 9.62
CA ARG A 480 -5.01 22.21 8.93
C ARG A 480 -4.52 21.15 9.92
N PRO A 481 -4.56 19.86 9.55
CA PRO A 481 -4.12 18.77 10.41
C PRO A 481 -2.59 18.58 10.34
N GLN A 482 -1.93 18.80 11.46
CA GLN A 482 -0.49 18.60 11.64
C GLN A 482 -0.20 17.31 12.40
N VAL A 483 0.85 16.58 12.01
CA VAL A 483 1.17 15.24 12.54
C VAL A 483 1.91 15.34 13.87
N VAL A 484 1.26 14.89 14.96
CA VAL A 484 1.84 14.89 16.31
C VAL A 484 2.81 13.71 16.45
N ARG A 485 4.10 14.02 16.57
CA ARG A 485 5.18 13.02 16.66
C ARG A 485 5.34 12.49 18.09
N ARG A 486 5.19 11.18 18.29
CA ARG A 486 5.30 10.50 19.61
C ARG A 486 6.58 10.82 20.40
N ARG A 487 7.70 11.14 19.73
CA ARG A 487 8.97 11.52 20.37
C ARG A 487 9.02 12.96 20.92
N ALA A 488 8.08 13.82 20.54
CA ALA A 488 7.99 15.21 21.01
C ALA A 488 7.12 15.35 22.27
N LEU A 489 6.50 14.27 22.74
CA LEU A 489 5.59 14.30 23.87
C LEU A 489 6.35 14.45 25.20
N THR A 490 5.97 15.42 26.02
CA THR A 490 6.59 15.67 27.33
C THR A 490 5.78 14.96 28.42
N ARG A 491 6.39 14.19 29.33
CA ARG A 491 5.64 13.49 30.38
C ARG A 491 4.91 14.48 31.30
N ARG A 492 3.61 14.24 31.56
CA ARG A 492 2.77 15.06 32.44
C ARG A 492 3.15 14.88 33.91
N SER A 493 2.94 15.93 34.70
CA SER A 493 3.11 15.92 36.17
C SER A 493 2.06 15.07 36.88
N GLN A 494 0.80 15.16 36.44
CA GLN A 494 -0.34 14.38 36.89
C GLN A 494 -0.15 12.94 36.41
N GLN A 495 -0.15 11.98 37.33
CA GLN A 495 0.08 10.55 37.05
C GLN A 495 -0.82 9.73 37.97
N LEU A 496 -1.82 9.07 37.40
CA LEU A 496 -2.79 8.27 38.14
C LEU A 496 -2.14 7.00 38.73
N SER A 497 -2.61 6.63 39.93
CA SER A 497 -2.08 5.55 40.75
C SER A 497 -3.18 4.55 41.15
N ALA A 498 -2.79 3.47 41.83
CA ALA A 498 -3.74 2.49 42.36
C ALA A 498 -4.64 3.07 43.47
N ASP A 499 -4.32 4.26 43.95
CA ASP A 499 -5.00 4.90 45.05
C ASP A 499 -6.14 5.82 44.58
N ASP A 500 -6.27 6.01 43.26
CA ASP A 500 -7.14 7.01 42.64
C ASP A 500 -8.46 6.44 42.13
N VAL A 501 -9.45 7.34 41.95
CA VAL A 501 -10.79 7.03 41.47
C VAL A 501 -11.05 7.75 40.16
N VAL A 502 -11.47 7.00 39.15
CA VAL A 502 -11.76 7.51 37.80
C VAL A 502 -13.23 7.28 37.47
N VAL A 503 -13.96 8.34 37.14
CA VAL A 503 -15.36 8.27 36.67
C VAL A 503 -15.39 8.10 35.16
N VAL A 504 -16.06 7.06 34.65
CA VAL A 504 -16.05 6.70 33.22
C VAL A 504 -17.47 6.62 32.67
N THR A 505 -17.97 7.70 32.07
CA THR A 505 -19.32 7.71 31.48
C THR A 505 -19.33 7.08 30.09
N GLY A 506 -20.35 6.26 29.81
CA GLY A 506 -20.32 5.33 28.68
C GLY A 506 -19.27 4.21 28.84
N GLY A 507 -18.65 4.08 30.02
CA GLY A 507 -17.48 3.25 30.26
C GLY A 507 -17.70 1.73 30.28
N ALA A 508 -18.95 1.28 30.20
CA ALA A 508 -19.27 -0.15 30.29
C ALA A 508 -19.29 -0.89 28.94
N ARG A 509 -19.19 -0.17 27.80
CA ARG A 509 -19.29 -0.72 26.44
C ARG A 509 -18.31 -0.04 25.47
N GLY A 510 -17.97 -0.71 24.38
CA GLY A 510 -17.21 -0.11 23.26
C GLY A 510 -15.81 0.42 23.64
N ILE A 511 -15.32 1.41 22.88
CA ILE A 511 -13.93 1.90 22.98
C ILE A 511 -13.61 2.49 24.36
N THR A 512 -14.60 3.11 25.02
CA THR A 512 -14.44 3.69 26.35
C THR A 512 -14.15 2.62 27.40
N ALA A 513 -14.75 1.42 27.26
CA ALA A 513 -14.49 0.28 28.14
C ALA A 513 -13.09 -0.31 27.93
N GLU A 514 -12.63 -0.45 26.68
CA GLU A 514 -11.26 -0.90 26.38
C GLU A 514 -10.22 0.06 26.95
N CYS A 515 -10.42 1.37 26.76
CA CYS A 515 -9.57 2.41 27.32
C CYS A 515 -9.58 2.40 28.87
N ALA A 516 -10.75 2.26 29.51
CA ALA A 516 -10.86 2.21 30.97
C ALA A 516 -10.19 0.96 31.56
N LEU A 517 -10.36 -0.20 30.92
CA LEU A 517 -9.70 -1.44 31.34
C LEU A 517 -8.17 -1.31 31.18
N ALA A 518 -7.70 -0.76 30.06
CA ALA A 518 -6.28 -0.55 29.83
C ALA A 518 -5.66 0.46 30.83
N LEU A 519 -6.39 1.52 31.19
CA LEU A 519 -5.95 2.46 32.23
C LEU A 519 -5.89 1.78 33.60
N ALA A 520 -6.88 0.96 33.95
CA ALA A 520 -6.91 0.23 35.21
C ALA A 520 -5.78 -0.80 35.30
N ARG A 521 -5.49 -1.54 34.21
CA ARG A 521 -4.31 -2.43 34.12
C ARG A 521 -3.00 -1.70 34.39
N LYS A 522 -2.86 -0.46 33.88
CA LYS A 522 -1.61 0.30 33.94
C LYS A 522 -1.39 1.00 35.27
N THR A 523 -2.45 1.55 35.86
CA THR A 523 -2.39 2.39 37.07
C THR A 523 -2.81 1.64 38.34
N GLY A 524 -3.66 0.62 38.20
CA GLY A 524 -4.38 -0.03 39.30
C GLY A 524 -5.59 0.77 39.81
N ALA A 525 -5.90 1.94 39.25
CA ALA A 525 -6.93 2.86 39.73
C ALA A 525 -8.33 2.21 39.77
N ARG A 526 -9.20 2.71 40.67
CA ARG A 526 -10.60 2.27 40.75
C ARG A 526 -11.43 2.95 39.65
N MET A 527 -12.11 2.15 38.84
CA MET A 527 -13.04 2.62 37.81
C MET A 527 -14.48 2.66 38.33
N VAL A 528 -15.15 3.81 38.19
CA VAL A 528 -16.59 3.95 38.41
C VAL A 528 -17.23 4.09 37.03
N LEU A 529 -17.65 2.96 36.46
CA LEU A 529 -18.25 2.89 35.13
C LEU A 529 -19.71 3.36 35.20
N ALA A 530 -20.12 4.25 34.32
CA ALA A 530 -21.47 4.82 34.33
C ALA A 530 -22.18 4.70 32.98
N GLY A 531 -23.49 4.47 33.01
CA GLY A 531 -24.35 4.42 31.83
C GLY A 531 -25.84 4.36 32.19
N SER A 532 -26.72 4.62 31.24
CA SER A 532 -28.17 4.70 31.48
C SER A 532 -28.88 3.34 31.59
N SER A 533 -28.27 2.25 31.09
CA SER A 533 -28.78 0.89 31.28
C SER A 533 -28.78 0.49 32.77
N PRO A 534 -29.77 -0.31 33.24
CA PRO A 534 -29.80 -0.86 34.58
C PRO A 534 -28.53 -1.65 34.95
N HIS A 535 -28.30 -1.85 36.25
CA HIS A 535 -27.24 -2.76 36.70
C HIS A 535 -27.54 -4.19 36.19
N PRO A 536 -26.55 -4.95 35.71
CA PRO A 536 -26.77 -6.28 35.13
C PRO A 536 -27.26 -7.34 36.14
N GLU A 537 -27.35 -7.02 37.42
CA GLU A 537 -28.00 -7.85 38.45
C GLU A 537 -29.50 -7.53 38.61
N ASP A 538 -29.91 -6.28 38.33
CA ASP A 538 -31.30 -5.82 38.49
C ASP A 538 -32.20 -6.22 37.30
N ALA A 539 -31.60 -6.51 36.13
CA ALA A 539 -32.30 -6.85 34.89
C ALA A 539 -31.60 -7.99 34.11
N PRO A 540 -31.65 -9.25 34.57
CA PRO A 540 -30.82 -10.32 34.03
C PRO A 540 -31.20 -10.84 32.64
N GLU A 541 -32.41 -10.55 32.13
CA GLU A 541 -32.98 -11.15 30.90
C GLU A 541 -32.79 -10.31 29.61
N ALA A 542 -32.24 -9.09 29.72
CA ALA A 542 -32.07 -8.19 28.57
C ALA A 542 -30.67 -8.29 27.94
N GLY A 543 -30.61 -8.25 26.60
CA GLY A 543 -29.38 -8.55 25.85
C GLY A 543 -28.25 -7.54 25.99
N SER A 544 -28.55 -6.29 26.36
CA SER A 544 -27.55 -5.20 26.40
C SER A 544 -26.69 -5.23 27.68
N GLU A 545 -27.28 -5.77 28.74
CA GLU A 545 -26.75 -5.98 30.08
C GLU A 545 -25.67 -7.07 30.06
N THR A 546 -25.71 -7.97 29.08
CA THR A 546 -24.66 -8.97 28.79
C THR A 546 -23.31 -8.34 28.45
N GLU A 547 -23.27 -7.21 27.73
CA GLU A 547 -22.01 -6.52 27.39
C GLU A 547 -21.41 -5.85 28.64
N ILE A 548 -22.26 -5.26 29.49
CA ILE A 548 -21.86 -4.66 30.77
C ILE A 548 -21.30 -5.75 31.71
N ARG A 549 -22.01 -6.88 31.82
CA ARG A 549 -21.58 -8.02 32.65
C ARG A 549 -20.22 -8.55 32.20
N LYS A 550 -20.02 -8.77 30.89
CA LYS A 550 -18.71 -9.17 30.33
C LYS A 550 -17.60 -8.18 30.62
N THR A 551 -17.87 -6.87 30.56
CA THR A 551 -16.89 -5.85 30.95
C THR A 551 -16.51 -6.00 32.43
N LEU A 552 -17.48 -6.09 33.33
CA LEU A 552 -17.23 -6.26 34.77
C LEU A 552 -16.50 -7.58 35.09
N GLU A 553 -16.86 -8.68 34.42
CA GLU A 553 -16.19 -9.99 34.52
C GLU A 553 -14.71 -9.90 34.10
N ARG A 554 -14.36 -9.12 33.06
CA ARG A 554 -12.96 -8.88 32.65
C ARG A 554 -12.17 -8.13 33.73
N PHE A 555 -12.74 -7.06 34.28
CA PHE A 555 -12.12 -6.35 35.42
C PHE A 555 -11.90 -7.30 36.60
N GLN A 556 -12.91 -8.09 36.97
CA GLN A 556 -12.83 -9.03 38.08
C GLN A 556 -11.78 -10.15 37.84
N HIS A 557 -11.75 -10.73 36.65
CA HIS A 557 -10.82 -11.81 36.28
C HIS A 557 -9.35 -11.36 36.38
N GLU A 558 -9.08 -10.09 36.08
CA GLU A 558 -7.75 -9.48 36.14
C GLU A 558 -7.43 -8.87 37.53
N GLY A 559 -8.31 -9.01 38.53
CA GLY A 559 -8.12 -8.47 39.87
C GLY A 559 -8.25 -6.94 39.96
N LEU A 560 -8.83 -6.30 38.95
CA LEU A 560 -8.98 -4.86 38.84
C LEU A 560 -10.27 -4.39 39.53
N ARG A 561 -10.24 -3.16 40.07
CA ARG A 561 -11.37 -2.60 40.83
C ARG A 561 -12.27 -1.77 39.92
N ALA A 562 -13.44 -2.32 39.57
CA ALA A 562 -14.51 -1.58 38.92
C ALA A 562 -15.84 -1.72 39.67
N GLU A 563 -16.69 -0.69 39.60
CA GLU A 563 -18.11 -0.75 39.94
C GLU A 563 -18.93 -0.10 38.83
N TYR A 564 -20.17 -0.56 38.61
CA TYR A 564 -21.09 0.04 37.64
C TYR A 564 -22.19 0.82 38.36
N VAL A 565 -22.44 2.06 37.93
CA VAL A 565 -23.47 2.96 38.46
C VAL A 565 -24.42 3.33 37.34
N GLN A 566 -25.71 2.99 37.49
CA GLN A 566 -26.73 3.50 36.57
C GLN A 566 -26.84 5.03 36.74
N CYS A 567 -26.68 5.74 35.62
CA CYS A 567 -26.73 7.19 35.54
C CYS A 567 -27.11 7.59 34.11
N ASP A 568 -28.22 8.30 33.95
CA ASP A 568 -28.41 9.13 32.76
C ASP A 568 -27.61 10.42 32.94
N VAL A 569 -26.54 10.58 32.16
CA VAL A 569 -25.69 11.77 32.26
C VAL A 569 -26.41 13.07 31.90
N THR A 570 -27.53 13.00 31.18
CA THR A 570 -28.34 14.18 30.84
C THR A 570 -29.20 14.68 32.00
N ASP A 571 -29.38 13.86 33.05
CA ASP A 571 -30.01 14.25 34.30
C ASP A 571 -28.97 14.74 35.34
N ARG A 572 -29.21 15.94 35.89
CA ARG A 572 -28.28 16.59 36.82
C ARG A 572 -28.23 15.91 38.19
N GLU A 573 -29.35 15.35 38.65
CA GLU A 573 -29.41 14.64 39.92
C GLU A 573 -28.74 13.26 39.82
N ASP A 574 -28.89 12.57 38.68
CA ASP A 574 -28.15 11.34 38.38
C ASP A 574 -26.64 11.57 38.43
N VAL A 575 -26.14 12.61 37.74
CA VAL A 575 -24.70 12.96 37.74
C VAL A 575 -24.23 13.34 39.15
N ALA A 576 -25.01 14.10 39.92
CA ALA A 576 -24.69 14.40 41.32
C ALA A 576 -24.60 13.13 42.19
N ARG A 577 -25.46 12.12 41.94
CA ARG A 577 -25.39 10.81 42.63
C ARG A 577 -24.18 9.99 42.18
N LEU A 578 -23.80 10.03 40.91
CA LEU A 578 -22.60 9.39 40.37
C LEU A 578 -21.32 9.96 41.01
N VAL A 579 -21.15 11.28 40.99
CA VAL A 579 -19.99 11.95 41.61
C VAL A 579 -19.95 11.67 43.12
N LYS A 580 -21.10 11.72 43.80
CA LYS A 580 -21.19 11.34 45.22
C LYS A 580 -20.84 9.88 45.48
N ALA A 581 -21.14 8.95 44.57
CA ALA A 581 -20.75 7.55 44.69
C ALA A 581 -19.23 7.39 44.55
N ALA A 582 -18.62 8.00 43.53
CA ALA A 582 -17.17 7.98 43.33
C ALA A 582 -16.39 8.58 44.52
N ARG A 583 -16.85 9.71 45.06
CA ARG A 583 -16.26 10.34 46.25
C ARG A 583 -16.35 9.47 47.53
N ARG A 584 -17.13 8.39 47.59
CA ARG A 584 -17.20 7.50 48.79
C ARG A 584 -15.88 6.81 49.13
N HIS A 585 -15.03 6.56 48.14
CA HIS A 585 -13.80 5.77 48.33
C HIS A 585 -12.63 6.61 48.85
N LYS A 586 -12.47 7.85 48.37
CA LYS A 586 -11.34 8.74 48.69
C LYS A 586 -11.67 10.22 48.94
N GLY A 587 -12.94 10.62 48.84
CA GLY A 587 -13.38 12.01 48.98
C GLY A 587 -13.26 12.86 47.72
N HIS A 588 -12.38 12.49 46.77
CA HIS A 588 -12.06 13.22 45.54
C HIS A 588 -12.19 12.32 44.29
N VAL A 589 -12.35 12.91 43.10
CA VAL A 589 -12.39 12.23 41.80
C VAL A 589 -11.16 12.65 40.99
N ALA A 590 -10.12 11.80 40.95
CA ALA A 590 -8.84 12.16 40.34
C ALA A 590 -8.92 12.31 38.81
N ALA A 591 -9.79 11.54 38.14
CA ALA A 591 -9.99 11.69 36.70
C ALA A 591 -11.42 11.42 36.24
N VAL A 592 -11.78 12.03 35.11
CA VAL A 592 -13.03 11.78 34.38
C VAL A 592 -12.72 11.36 32.95
N MET A 593 -13.39 10.31 32.49
CA MET A 593 -13.40 9.85 31.11
C MET A 593 -14.83 9.95 30.58
N HIS A 594 -15.11 10.97 29.76
CA HIS A 594 -16.45 11.21 29.24
C HIS A 594 -16.63 10.63 27.84
N GLY A 595 -17.23 9.44 27.77
CA GLY A 595 -17.50 8.70 26.53
C GLY A 595 -18.97 8.32 26.33
N ALA A 596 -19.89 8.92 27.08
CA ALA A 596 -21.33 8.76 26.86
C ALA A 596 -21.74 9.36 25.51
N ALA A 597 -22.42 8.56 24.67
CA ALA A 597 -22.75 8.94 23.30
C ALA A 597 -23.88 8.09 22.70
N VAL A 598 -24.60 8.68 21.75
CA VAL A 598 -25.44 7.98 20.78
C VAL A 598 -25.09 8.52 19.40
N ASN A 599 -25.04 7.66 18.37
CA ASN A 599 -24.98 8.10 16.98
C ASN A 599 -26.10 7.41 16.17
N ARG A 600 -26.86 8.18 15.40
CA ARG A 600 -27.97 7.71 14.56
C ARG A 600 -27.90 8.39 13.18
N PRO A 601 -27.11 7.85 12.24
CA PRO A 601 -26.85 8.51 10.97
C PRO A 601 -28.11 8.77 10.14
N ARG A 602 -28.50 10.04 10.02
CA ARG A 602 -29.65 10.57 9.27
C ARG A 602 -29.32 11.97 8.72
N ARG A 603 -29.82 12.31 7.53
CA ARG A 603 -29.67 13.66 6.96
C ARG A 603 -30.17 14.73 7.93
N ALA A 604 -29.48 15.86 8.00
CA ALA A 604 -29.75 16.91 8.99
C ALA A 604 -31.21 17.42 8.94
N ASN A 605 -31.79 17.52 7.74
CA ASN A 605 -33.17 17.97 7.52
C ASN A 605 -34.26 16.97 7.94
N ASN A 606 -33.91 15.69 8.09
CA ASN A 606 -34.82 14.61 8.48
C ASN A 606 -34.87 14.37 10.00
N VAL A 607 -34.29 15.27 10.79
CA VAL A 607 -34.23 15.18 12.26
C VAL A 607 -34.94 16.39 12.87
N SER A 608 -35.88 16.14 13.78
CA SER A 608 -36.55 17.19 14.54
C SER A 608 -35.63 17.80 15.60
N ALA A 609 -35.94 19.02 16.08
CA ALA A 609 -35.13 19.66 17.12
C ALA A 609 -35.11 18.82 18.42
N ASP A 610 -36.20 18.14 18.76
CA ASP A 610 -36.27 17.28 19.95
C ASP A 610 -35.40 16.02 19.80
N GLU A 611 -35.40 15.39 18.62
CA GLU A 611 -34.48 14.28 18.31
C GLU A 611 -33.02 14.72 18.32
N ALA A 612 -32.70 15.87 17.74
CA ALA A 612 -31.36 16.43 17.75
C ALA A 612 -30.88 16.65 19.20
N ARG A 613 -31.70 17.23 20.07
CA ARG A 613 -31.37 17.40 21.49
C ARG A 613 -31.12 16.08 22.20
N ASN A 614 -31.94 15.05 21.93
CA ASN A 614 -31.78 13.71 22.50
C ASN A 614 -30.48 13.02 22.01
N GLU A 615 -30.04 13.28 20.78
CA GLU A 615 -28.81 12.70 20.22
C GLU A 615 -27.54 13.43 20.69
N ILE A 616 -27.58 14.76 20.82
CA ILE A 616 -26.46 15.56 21.32
C ILE A 616 -26.32 15.43 22.85
N GLY A 617 -27.44 15.32 23.58
CA GLY A 617 -27.53 15.37 25.03
C GLY A 617 -26.48 14.54 25.77
N PRO A 618 -26.36 13.23 25.52
CA PRO A 618 -25.40 12.36 26.23
C PRO A 618 -23.94 12.81 26.11
N LYS A 619 -23.55 13.40 24.97
CA LYS A 619 -22.20 13.93 24.75
C LYS A 619 -22.00 15.31 25.38
N LEU A 620 -22.96 16.21 25.19
CA LEU A 620 -22.78 17.64 25.48
C LEU A 620 -23.37 18.03 26.83
N VAL A 621 -24.69 17.86 26.99
CA VAL A 621 -25.39 18.10 28.28
C VAL A 621 -24.81 17.19 29.37
N GLY A 622 -24.43 15.96 29.03
CA GLY A 622 -23.72 15.06 29.92
C GLY A 622 -22.38 15.60 30.46
N ALA A 623 -21.60 16.28 29.61
CA ALA A 623 -20.36 16.91 30.03
C ALA A 623 -20.62 18.18 30.85
N LEU A 624 -21.60 19.00 30.46
CA LEU A 624 -21.99 20.21 31.20
C LEU A 624 -22.46 19.87 32.63
N ASN A 625 -23.28 18.83 32.79
CA ASN A 625 -23.69 18.33 34.11
C ASN A 625 -22.50 17.83 34.95
N LEU A 626 -21.47 17.25 34.32
CA LEU A 626 -20.23 16.84 35.01
C LEU A 626 -19.39 18.05 35.43
N PHE A 627 -19.26 19.07 34.57
CA PHE A 627 -18.57 20.32 34.90
C PHE A 627 -19.24 21.02 36.09
N ASP A 628 -20.57 21.15 36.07
CA ASP A 628 -21.37 21.67 37.18
C ASP A 628 -21.16 20.89 38.49
N ALA A 629 -21.12 19.56 38.44
CA ALA A 629 -20.99 18.69 39.62
C ALA A 629 -19.56 18.59 40.19
N LEU A 630 -18.56 19.05 39.42
CA LEU A 630 -17.13 19.01 39.74
C LEU A 630 -16.50 20.41 39.85
N HIS A 631 -17.25 21.49 39.66
CA HIS A 631 -16.73 22.87 39.67
C HIS A 631 -15.93 23.22 40.94
N ASP A 632 -16.46 22.90 42.13
CA ASP A 632 -15.80 23.22 43.41
C ASP A 632 -14.61 22.28 43.78
N ASP A 633 -14.44 21.17 43.06
CA ASP A 633 -13.43 20.12 43.30
C ASP A 633 -13.17 19.40 41.97
N PRO A 634 -12.45 20.04 41.03
CA PRO A 634 -12.22 19.54 39.68
C PRO A 634 -11.24 18.37 39.67
N PRO A 635 -11.34 17.43 38.72
CA PRO A 635 -10.41 16.32 38.61
C PRO A 635 -9.01 16.79 38.18
N GLU A 636 -7.97 16.01 38.50
CA GLU A 636 -6.62 16.24 37.95
C GLU A 636 -6.59 16.11 36.42
N ILE A 637 -7.42 15.20 35.87
CA ILE A 637 -7.51 14.92 34.43
C ILE A 637 -8.98 14.80 33.98
N PHE A 638 -9.39 15.57 32.97
CA PHE A 638 -10.68 15.38 32.29
C PHE A 638 -10.44 15.02 30.82
N CYS A 639 -10.77 13.78 30.45
CA CYS A 639 -10.61 13.24 29.10
C CYS A 639 -11.96 13.05 28.40
N ALA A 640 -12.28 13.91 27.43
CA ALA A 640 -13.45 13.78 26.57
C ALA A 640 -13.15 12.87 25.35
N PHE A 641 -14.00 11.87 25.14
CA PHE A 641 -13.97 11.03 23.93
C PHE A 641 -14.85 11.69 22.86
N THR A 642 -14.22 12.48 22.00
CA THR A 642 -14.86 13.12 20.85
C THR A 642 -14.80 12.18 19.63
N SER A 643 -14.86 12.72 18.41
CA SER A 643 -14.77 11.95 17.17
C SER A 643 -14.23 12.84 16.07
N ILE A 644 -13.54 12.25 15.09
CA ILE A 644 -13.14 12.97 13.88
C ILE A 644 -14.33 13.61 13.14
N ILE A 645 -15.53 13.04 13.27
CA ILE A 645 -16.77 13.62 12.73
C ILE A 645 -17.04 15.01 13.32
N GLY A 646 -16.58 15.30 14.55
CA GLY A 646 -16.61 16.64 15.16
C GLY A 646 -15.52 17.60 14.68
N VAL A 647 -14.69 17.19 13.72
CA VAL A 647 -13.66 18.01 13.07
C VAL A 647 -13.95 18.14 11.58
N THR A 648 -14.18 17.01 10.89
CA THR A 648 -14.40 16.97 9.44
C THR A 648 -15.86 17.02 9.02
N GLY A 649 -16.80 16.80 9.95
CA GLY A 649 -18.15 16.35 9.57
C GLY A 649 -18.16 14.96 8.94
N MET A 650 -19.36 14.42 8.70
CA MET A 650 -19.58 13.20 7.91
C MET A 650 -21.03 13.15 7.46
N ALA A 651 -21.30 12.91 6.17
CA ALA A 651 -22.67 12.87 5.63
C ALA A 651 -23.63 12.04 6.49
N ASN A 652 -24.85 12.56 6.72
CA ASN A 652 -25.85 12.00 7.63
C ASN A 652 -25.48 12.04 9.12
N ASN A 653 -24.49 12.80 9.57
CA ASN A 653 -24.09 12.81 10.99
C ASN A 653 -24.04 14.24 11.58
N ALA A 654 -24.80 15.20 11.05
CA ALA A 654 -24.62 16.63 11.38
C ALA A 654 -24.76 16.92 12.88
N TRP A 655 -25.75 16.31 13.55
CA TRP A 655 -25.98 16.48 14.98
C TRP A 655 -24.91 15.79 15.84
N TYR A 656 -24.39 14.64 15.39
CA TYR A 656 -23.25 13.98 16.04
C TYR A 656 -21.96 14.79 15.83
N ALA A 657 -21.76 15.39 14.66
CA ALA A 657 -20.64 16.30 14.36
C ALA A 657 -20.66 17.51 15.31
N PHE A 658 -21.80 18.21 15.38
CA PHE A 658 -22.02 19.30 16.33
C PHE A 658 -21.75 18.86 17.77
N ALA A 659 -22.33 17.75 18.24
CA ALA A 659 -22.13 17.27 19.61
C ALA A 659 -20.67 17.03 20.00
N ASN A 660 -19.84 16.56 19.06
CA ASN A 660 -18.41 16.31 19.29
C ASN A 660 -17.58 17.62 19.24
N GLN A 661 -17.89 18.53 18.33
CA GLN A 661 -17.23 19.84 18.26
C GLN A 661 -17.57 20.68 19.50
N ALA A 662 -18.85 20.74 19.85
CA ALA A 662 -19.37 21.42 21.03
C ALA A 662 -18.74 20.90 22.33
N LEU A 663 -18.62 19.58 22.49
CA LEU A 663 -17.95 18.97 23.65
C LEU A 663 -16.48 19.41 23.76
N ASP A 664 -15.77 19.48 22.64
CA ASP A 664 -14.38 19.94 22.61
C ASP A 664 -14.24 21.41 23.07
N ARG A 665 -15.09 22.30 22.53
CA ARG A 665 -15.11 23.71 22.91
C ARG A 665 -15.49 23.91 24.37
N SER A 666 -16.54 23.22 24.83
CA SER A 666 -17.02 23.26 26.22
C SER A 666 -15.93 22.87 27.22
N LEU A 667 -15.18 21.80 26.91
CA LEU A 667 -14.06 21.37 27.74
C LEU A 667 -12.92 22.40 27.74
N GLY A 668 -12.70 23.12 26.63
CA GLY A 668 -11.78 24.25 26.57
C GLY A 668 -12.15 25.36 27.56
N ALA A 669 -13.41 25.83 27.52
CA ALA A 669 -13.90 26.86 28.44
C ALA A 669 -13.85 26.41 29.93
N PHE A 670 -14.18 25.14 30.21
CA PHE A 670 -14.04 24.60 31.56
C PHE A 670 -12.58 24.52 32.03
N ALA A 671 -11.63 24.25 31.13
CA ALA A 671 -10.20 24.27 31.44
C ALA A 671 -9.64 25.69 31.65
N GLU A 672 -10.16 26.70 30.95
CA GLU A 672 -9.78 28.11 31.17
C GLU A 672 -10.16 28.60 32.58
N THR A 673 -11.20 28.02 33.19
CA THR A 673 -11.61 28.31 34.58
C THR A 673 -10.90 27.45 35.64
N HIS A 674 -10.21 26.37 35.24
CA HIS A 674 -9.49 25.43 36.12
C HIS A 674 -8.10 25.09 35.52
N PRO A 675 -7.16 26.05 35.49
CA PRO A 675 -5.89 25.91 34.76
C PRO A 675 -4.95 24.82 35.30
N GLU A 676 -5.20 24.32 36.52
CA GLU A 676 -4.51 23.17 37.13
C GLU A 676 -4.99 21.80 36.62
N MET A 677 -6.21 21.73 36.04
CA MET A 677 -6.77 20.50 35.47
C MET A 677 -6.15 20.21 34.09
N THR A 678 -5.71 18.97 33.89
CA THR A 678 -5.35 18.47 32.56
C THR A 678 -6.61 18.15 31.76
N ALA A 679 -7.03 19.08 30.91
CA ALA A 679 -8.09 18.86 29.93
C ALA A 679 -7.55 18.19 28.65
N ILE A 680 -8.20 17.10 28.22
CA ILE A 680 -7.83 16.30 27.04
C ILE A 680 -9.10 16.00 26.24
N SER A 681 -9.05 16.17 24.92
CA SER A 681 -10.11 15.77 23.99
C SER A 681 -9.52 14.87 22.92
N ILE A 682 -10.04 13.65 22.79
CA ILE A 682 -9.53 12.67 21.82
C ILE A 682 -10.57 12.36 20.75
N ALA A 683 -10.33 12.88 19.56
CA ALA A 683 -11.17 12.71 18.39
C ALA A 683 -10.73 11.46 17.62
N PHE A 684 -11.29 10.30 17.98
CA PHE A 684 -11.03 9.07 17.25
C PHE A 684 -11.75 9.04 15.89
N SER A 685 -11.09 8.48 14.87
CA SER A 685 -11.77 7.95 13.69
C SER A 685 -12.35 6.55 13.98
N ILE A 686 -12.70 5.78 12.94
CA ILE A 686 -13.35 4.48 13.13
C ILE A 686 -12.37 3.43 13.68
N TRP A 687 -12.80 2.64 14.66
CA TRP A 687 -12.06 1.48 15.18
C TRP A 687 -12.53 0.20 14.47
N GLU A 688 -11.64 -0.78 14.35
CA GLU A 688 -11.83 -1.97 13.52
C GLU A 688 -12.95 -2.89 14.03
N GLU A 689 -12.84 -3.35 15.29
CA GLU A 689 -13.76 -4.35 15.86
C GLU A 689 -14.73 -3.77 16.91
N VAL A 690 -14.42 -2.60 17.46
CA VAL A 690 -15.04 -2.07 18.69
C VAL A 690 -15.74 -0.72 18.45
N GLY A 691 -16.84 -0.47 19.17
CA GLY A 691 -17.55 0.80 19.15
C GLY A 691 -18.63 0.91 18.08
N MET A 692 -19.16 2.13 17.90
CA MET A 692 -20.36 2.35 17.07
C MET A 692 -20.13 2.11 15.58
N GLY A 693 -18.95 2.44 15.02
CA GLY A 693 -18.66 2.25 13.59
C GLY A 693 -18.62 0.78 13.19
N ALA A 694 -17.92 -0.06 13.96
CA ALA A 694 -17.91 -1.51 13.77
C ALA A 694 -19.33 -2.11 13.89
N LYS A 695 -20.09 -1.74 14.93
CA LYS A 695 -21.48 -2.20 15.13
C LYS A 695 -22.45 -1.75 14.03
N LEU A 696 -22.17 -0.64 13.32
CA LEU A 696 -22.94 -0.15 12.17
C LEU A 696 -22.44 -0.71 10.82
N GLY A 697 -21.38 -1.53 10.80
CA GLY A 697 -20.83 -2.13 9.58
C GLY A 697 -20.11 -1.15 8.63
N SER A 698 -19.79 0.07 9.08
CA SER A 698 -19.25 1.11 8.20
C SER A 698 -17.75 0.98 7.89
N VAL A 699 -17.03 0.05 8.54
CA VAL A 699 -15.60 -0.19 8.31
C VAL A 699 -15.30 -0.51 6.83
N GLN A 700 -16.02 -1.47 6.25
CA GLN A 700 -15.77 -1.91 4.86
C GLN A 700 -16.18 -0.88 3.80
N SER A 701 -17.14 -0.01 4.09
CA SER A 701 -17.55 1.06 3.16
C SER A 701 -16.60 2.27 3.24
N LEU A 702 -16.11 2.61 4.43
CA LEU A 702 -15.11 3.66 4.63
C LEU A 702 -13.73 3.26 4.07
N ALA A 703 -13.32 2.00 4.20
CA ALA A 703 -12.09 1.50 3.59
C ALA A 703 -12.08 1.67 2.06
N LYS A 704 -13.23 1.46 1.40
CA LYS A 704 -13.39 1.70 -0.06
C LYS A 704 -13.30 3.19 -0.45
N LEU A 705 -13.48 4.10 0.49
CA LEU A 705 -13.28 5.54 0.32
C LEU A 705 -11.86 5.99 0.72
N GLY A 706 -10.98 5.06 1.10
CA GLY A 706 -9.61 5.34 1.54
C GLY A 706 -9.48 5.71 3.01
N THR A 707 -10.50 5.42 3.83
CA THR A 707 -10.45 5.62 5.29
C THR A 707 -10.19 4.30 6.01
N ASP A 708 -9.01 4.14 6.59
CA ASP A 708 -8.64 2.93 7.34
C ASP A 708 -9.14 2.98 8.79
N ALA A 709 -9.49 1.82 9.32
CA ALA A 709 -9.82 1.68 10.74
C ALA A 709 -8.58 1.69 11.64
N ILE A 710 -8.79 2.06 12.89
CA ILE A 710 -7.80 2.02 13.98
C ILE A 710 -7.84 0.61 14.61
N PRO A 711 -6.71 -0.13 14.62
CA PRO A 711 -6.58 -1.36 15.40
C PRO A 711 -6.75 -1.09 16.90
N VAL A 712 -7.38 -2.01 17.63
CA VAL A 712 -7.78 -1.79 19.03
C VAL A 712 -6.58 -1.47 19.92
N GLU A 713 -5.47 -2.18 19.74
CA GLU A 713 -4.22 -2.02 20.49
C GLU A 713 -3.58 -0.64 20.27
N GLU A 714 -3.66 -0.11 19.05
CA GLU A 714 -3.11 1.20 18.68
C GLU A 714 -3.99 2.34 19.18
N GLY A 715 -5.32 2.19 19.12
CA GLY A 715 -6.27 3.13 19.73
C GLY A 715 -6.06 3.24 21.24
N VAL A 716 -5.94 2.09 21.92
CA VAL A 716 -5.65 2.00 23.36
C VAL A 716 -4.27 2.54 23.71
N SER A 717 -3.21 2.17 22.97
CA SER A 717 -1.86 2.70 23.23
C SER A 717 -1.79 4.21 23.12
N ARG A 718 -2.49 4.80 22.13
CA ARG A 718 -2.49 6.26 21.90
C ARG A 718 -3.33 7.01 22.94
N PHE A 719 -4.42 6.42 23.39
CA PHE A 719 -5.17 6.90 24.55
C PHE A 719 -4.26 6.98 25.79
N LEU A 720 -3.56 5.90 26.13
CA LEU A 720 -2.66 5.85 27.28
C LEU A 720 -1.48 6.84 27.14
N ASP A 721 -0.86 6.93 25.97
CA ASP A 721 0.19 7.91 25.69
C ASP A 721 -0.28 9.35 25.97
N THR A 722 -1.51 9.68 25.55
CA THR A 722 -2.11 11.02 25.68
C THR A 722 -2.42 11.40 27.12
N LEU A 723 -2.85 10.44 27.94
CA LEU A 723 -3.05 10.67 29.38
C LEU A 723 -1.73 10.89 30.14
N GLU A 724 -0.65 10.25 29.71
CA GLU A 724 0.65 10.32 30.40
C GLU A 724 1.57 11.41 29.89
N HIS A 725 1.40 11.86 28.65
CA HIS A 725 2.29 12.81 28.00
C HIS A 725 1.50 13.93 27.34
N ASP A 726 2.05 15.13 27.45
CA ASP A 726 1.55 16.31 26.78
C ASP A 726 2.10 16.42 25.36
N ALA A 727 1.19 16.66 24.43
CA ALA A 727 1.47 16.96 23.04
C ALA A 727 1.59 18.47 22.77
N GLY A 728 1.27 19.32 23.75
CA GLY A 728 1.12 20.78 23.55
C GLY A 728 -0.24 21.18 22.97
N HIS A 729 -1.16 20.22 22.80
CA HIS A 729 -2.50 20.44 22.26
C HIS A 729 -3.56 19.78 23.15
N ARG A 730 -4.64 20.52 23.45
CA ARG A 730 -5.80 20.02 24.21
C ARG A 730 -6.61 18.98 23.43
N GLN A 731 -6.77 19.18 22.12
CA GLN A 731 -7.42 18.21 21.23
C GLN A 731 -6.36 17.42 20.45
N LEU A 732 -6.48 16.10 20.47
CA LEU A 732 -5.74 15.19 19.61
C LEU A 732 -6.70 14.33 18.78
N ILE A 733 -6.44 14.26 17.49
CA ILE A 733 -7.18 13.42 16.55
C ILE A 733 -6.39 12.14 16.35
N VAL A 734 -6.97 10.99 16.67
CA VAL A 734 -6.33 9.69 16.47
C VAL A 734 -7.02 8.99 15.31
N SER A 735 -6.28 8.72 14.23
CA SER A 735 -6.87 8.15 13.01
C SER A 735 -5.93 7.21 12.26
N GLY A 736 -6.53 6.19 11.61
CA GLY A 736 -5.97 5.55 10.41
C GLY A 736 -5.94 6.52 9.21
N ARG A 737 -5.69 6.01 7.99
CA ARG A 737 -5.71 6.84 6.78
C ARG A 737 -7.06 7.53 6.59
N LEU A 738 -7.05 8.68 5.93
CA LEU A 738 -8.22 9.49 5.64
C LEU A 738 -8.19 9.94 4.18
N GLY A 739 -8.81 9.14 3.31
CA GLY A 739 -9.06 9.47 1.91
C GLY A 739 -10.44 10.09 1.69
N GLY A 740 -10.56 10.91 0.64
CA GLY A 740 -11.87 11.33 0.09
C GLY A 740 -12.69 12.34 0.91
N ILE A 741 -12.10 12.96 1.93
CA ILE A 741 -12.78 13.95 2.79
C ILE A 741 -12.16 15.34 2.55
N ASP A 742 -12.84 16.18 1.75
CA ASP A 742 -12.38 17.53 1.34
C ASP A 742 -12.44 18.59 2.45
N THR A 743 -13.04 18.24 3.58
CA THR A 743 -13.06 19.01 4.83
C THR A 743 -11.87 18.70 5.75
N TRP A 744 -11.11 17.61 5.52
CA TRP A 744 -9.93 17.24 6.33
C TRP A 744 -8.69 18.10 6.00
N ARG A 745 -8.47 18.38 4.72
CA ARG A 745 -7.52 19.41 4.23
C ARG A 745 -6.09 19.30 4.79
N PRO A 746 -5.41 18.14 4.65
CA PRO A 746 -3.97 18.11 4.83
C PRO A 746 -3.31 19.13 3.89
N GLU A 747 -2.14 19.64 4.28
CA GLU A 747 -1.30 20.37 3.34
C GLU A 747 -1.02 19.48 2.12
N SER A 748 -1.19 20.03 0.92
CA SER A 748 -0.92 19.33 -0.33
C SER A 748 0.25 20.04 -1.01
N PRO A 749 1.49 19.54 -0.89
CA PRO A 749 2.62 20.10 -1.62
C PRO A 749 2.32 20.02 -3.13
N SER A 750 2.69 21.08 -3.86
CA SER A 750 2.52 21.10 -5.31
C SER A 750 3.25 19.92 -5.94
N LEU A 751 2.57 19.22 -6.86
CA LEU A 751 3.18 18.15 -7.64
C LEU A 751 4.44 18.68 -8.34
N PRO A 752 5.60 18.04 -8.15
CA PRO A 752 6.81 18.43 -8.86
C PRO A 752 6.61 18.24 -10.38
N THR A 753 6.89 19.29 -11.15
CA THR A 753 6.90 19.22 -12.62
C THR A 753 7.97 18.22 -13.09
N GLY A 754 7.65 17.40 -14.09
CA GLY A 754 8.58 16.41 -14.66
C GLY A 754 8.52 15.00 -14.05
N HIS A 755 7.91 14.81 -12.87
CA HIS A 755 7.87 13.50 -12.20
C HIS A 755 6.94 12.49 -12.90
N ARG A 756 7.47 11.74 -13.89
CA ARG A 756 6.77 10.75 -14.72
C ARG A 756 5.88 9.77 -13.94
N PHE A 757 6.27 9.39 -12.72
CA PHE A 757 5.61 8.32 -11.96
C PHE A 757 4.61 8.81 -10.90
N LEU A 758 4.38 10.13 -10.81
CA LEU A 758 3.43 10.76 -9.88
C LEU A 758 2.24 11.40 -10.62
N GLU A 759 1.54 10.63 -11.46
CA GLU A 759 0.47 11.16 -12.32
C GLU A 759 -0.84 11.41 -11.57
N GLU A 760 -1.25 10.46 -10.73
CA GLU A 760 -2.50 10.51 -9.96
C GLU A 760 -2.18 10.28 -8.49
N ILE A 761 -2.22 11.31 -7.64
CA ILE A 761 -2.07 11.14 -6.19
C ILE A 761 -3.36 10.52 -5.63
N ARG A 762 -3.28 9.27 -5.19
CA ARG A 762 -4.39 8.53 -4.58
C ARG A 762 -4.49 8.80 -3.08
N PHE A 763 -3.36 9.05 -2.43
CA PHE A 763 -3.26 9.44 -1.03
C PHE A 763 -1.97 10.21 -0.78
N ILE A 764 -2.03 11.26 0.04
CA ILE A 764 -0.83 11.90 0.60
C ILE A 764 -1.10 12.38 2.02
N GLN A 765 -0.14 12.10 2.90
CA GLN A 765 0.06 12.82 4.15
C GLN A 765 1.53 13.27 4.18
N PRO A 766 1.82 14.58 4.04
CA PRO A 766 3.20 15.07 3.98
C PRO A 766 4.02 14.65 5.20
N GLY A 767 5.28 14.28 4.96
CA GLY A 767 6.18 13.76 5.99
C GLY A 767 5.83 12.37 6.52
N VAL A 768 4.80 11.69 5.99
CA VAL A 768 4.34 10.37 6.47
C VAL A 768 4.21 9.35 5.33
N GLU A 769 3.39 9.60 4.32
CA GLU A 769 3.18 8.64 3.23
C GLU A 769 2.63 9.29 1.96
N VAL A 770 2.99 8.76 0.80
CA VAL A 770 2.28 8.99 -0.46
C VAL A 770 1.94 7.65 -1.12
N VAL A 771 0.79 7.62 -1.81
CA VAL A 771 0.41 6.60 -2.78
C VAL A 771 0.00 7.31 -4.08
N SER A 772 0.64 6.99 -5.18
CA SER A 772 0.34 7.53 -6.50
C SER A 772 0.17 6.42 -7.53
N ARG A 773 -0.60 6.68 -8.59
CA ARG A 773 -0.73 5.80 -9.76
C ARG A 773 -0.17 6.47 -11.00
N ALA A 774 0.39 5.63 -11.87
CA ALA A 774 0.83 5.99 -13.21
C ALA A 774 0.46 4.85 -14.17
N ARG A 775 0.21 5.15 -15.45
CA ARG A 775 -0.03 4.11 -16.47
C ARG A 775 1.14 4.02 -17.43
N LEU A 776 1.84 2.89 -17.39
CA LEU A 776 2.95 2.53 -18.28
C LEU A 776 2.41 2.09 -19.64
N ASN A 777 3.00 2.55 -20.74
CA ASN A 777 2.63 2.15 -22.11
C ASN A 777 3.74 2.51 -23.12
N LEU A 778 3.81 1.82 -24.25
CA LEU A 778 4.91 1.99 -25.21
C LEU A 778 4.93 3.36 -25.92
N GLU A 779 3.82 4.10 -25.94
CA GLU A 779 3.74 5.45 -26.52
C GLU A 779 4.48 6.49 -25.66
N ARG A 780 4.27 6.45 -24.34
CA ARG A 780 4.85 7.40 -23.38
C ARG A 780 6.15 6.90 -22.75
N ASP A 781 6.34 5.58 -22.67
CA ASP A 781 7.47 4.92 -22.00
C ASP A 781 8.32 4.14 -23.01
N SER A 782 8.96 4.86 -23.95
CA SER A 782 9.71 4.26 -25.06
C SER A 782 10.87 3.33 -24.64
N TYR A 783 11.31 3.39 -23.38
CA TYR A 783 12.29 2.44 -22.81
C TYR A 783 11.76 1.01 -22.71
N LEU A 784 10.43 0.79 -22.62
CA LEU A 784 9.84 -0.55 -22.59
C LEU A 784 10.14 -1.36 -23.85
N VAL A 785 10.31 -0.69 -24.99
CA VAL A 785 10.63 -1.31 -26.29
C VAL A 785 12.03 -1.94 -26.28
N ASP A 786 13.00 -1.29 -25.61
CA ASP A 786 14.37 -1.79 -25.48
C ASP A 786 14.58 -2.66 -24.22
N HIS A 787 13.51 -3.04 -23.51
CA HIS A 787 13.58 -3.89 -22.31
C HIS A 787 12.60 -5.07 -22.42
N GLU A 788 12.75 -5.81 -23.52
CA GLU A 788 12.00 -7.03 -23.82
C GLU A 788 12.78 -8.27 -23.39
N TYR A 789 12.20 -9.06 -22.48
CA TYR A 789 12.76 -10.33 -22.04
C TYR A 789 11.88 -11.47 -22.57
N LYS A 790 12.45 -12.34 -23.40
CA LYS A 790 11.77 -13.51 -24.01
C LYS A 790 10.40 -13.17 -24.66
N GLY A 791 10.31 -12.05 -25.37
CA GLY A 791 9.07 -11.61 -26.04
C GLY A 791 8.09 -10.84 -25.16
N VAL A 792 8.47 -10.47 -23.93
CA VAL A 792 7.64 -9.70 -22.99
C VAL A 792 8.34 -8.40 -22.61
N ASN A 793 7.71 -7.25 -22.87
CA ASN A 793 8.21 -5.96 -22.40
C ASN A 793 8.08 -5.90 -20.87
N LEU A 794 9.19 -5.69 -20.16
CA LEU A 794 9.20 -5.59 -18.70
C LEU A 794 9.48 -4.16 -18.27
N PHE A 795 8.80 -3.68 -17.23
CA PHE A 795 9.15 -2.44 -16.56
C PHE A 795 10.53 -2.58 -15.88
N PRO A 796 11.56 -1.82 -16.28
CA PRO A 796 12.93 -2.07 -15.83
C PRO A 796 13.13 -1.65 -14.37
N THR A 797 13.94 -2.41 -13.63
CA THR A 797 14.25 -2.17 -12.21
C THR A 797 14.72 -0.74 -11.95
N VAL A 798 15.56 -0.16 -12.81
CA VAL A 798 16.07 1.22 -12.67
C VAL A 798 14.97 2.28 -12.72
N PHE A 799 13.92 2.08 -13.52
CA PHE A 799 12.76 2.97 -13.57
C PHE A 799 11.81 2.72 -12.41
N GLY A 800 11.73 1.49 -11.89
CA GLY A 800 11.04 1.18 -10.63
C GLY A 800 11.69 1.85 -9.42
N VAL A 801 13.02 1.86 -9.36
CA VAL A 801 13.81 2.56 -8.33
C VAL A 801 13.66 4.08 -8.44
N GLU A 802 13.67 4.62 -9.65
CA GLU A 802 13.36 6.04 -9.92
C GLU A 802 11.94 6.41 -9.47
N ALA A 803 10.93 5.61 -9.79
CA ALA A 803 9.56 5.82 -9.34
C ALA A 803 9.45 5.84 -7.80
N MET A 804 10.06 4.86 -7.13
CA MET A 804 10.14 4.80 -5.67
C MET A 804 10.87 6.01 -5.06
N ALA A 805 11.90 6.53 -5.73
CA ALA A 805 12.60 7.74 -5.32
C ALA A 805 11.74 9.00 -5.50
N GLN A 806 11.03 9.16 -6.63
CA GLN A 806 10.10 10.27 -6.85
C GLN A 806 9.03 10.31 -5.76
N ALA A 807 8.45 9.15 -5.42
CA ALA A 807 7.51 9.03 -4.31
C ALA A 807 8.16 9.37 -2.95
N ALA A 808 9.39 8.93 -2.67
CA ALA A 808 10.11 9.26 -1.45
C ALA A 808 10.41 10.76 -1.31
N ALA A 809 10.87 11.40 -2.39
CA ALA A 809 11.14 12.83 -2.43
C ALA A 809 9.86 13.64 -2.16
N TYR A 810 8.78 13.31 -2.86
CA TYR A 810 7.49 13.99 -2.69
C TYR A 810 6.87 13.77 -1.30
N ALA A 811 6.95 12.56 -0.74
CA ALA A 811 6.52 12.28 0.64
C ALA A 811 7.32 13.07 1.69
N LEU A 812 8.59 13.40 1.41
CA LEU A 812 9.45 14.24 2.25
C LEU A 812 9.30 15.75 1.97
N GLY A 813 8.46 16.16 1.03
CA GLY A 813 8.34 17.56 0.60
C GLY A 813 9.57 18.10 -0.16
N ARG A 814 10.38 17.21 -0.75
CA ARG A 814 11.65 17.54 -1.42
C ARG A 814 11.50 17.48 -2.94
N ARG A 815 12.16 18.40 -3.63
CA ARG A 815 12.25 18.42 -5.11
C ARG A 815 13.40 17.59 -5.67
N ALA A 816 14.43 17.34 -4.86
CA ALA A 816 15.60 16.54 -5.21
C ALA A 816 16.09 15.78 -3.97
N LEU A 817 16.91 14.75 -4.18
CA LEU A 817 17.53 13.95 -3.13
C LEU A 817 19.05 14.20 -3.09
N GLY A 818 19.65 14.17 -1.89
CA GLY A 818 21.10 14.01 -1.75
C GLY A 818 21.48 12.54 -1.89
N SER A 819 22.57 12.11 -1.25
CA SER A 819 23.00 10.70 -1.33
C SER A 819 21.90 9.73 -0.91
N VAL A 820 21.61 8.72 -1.73
CA VAL A 820 20.61 7.68 -1.47
C VAL A 820 21.30 6.34 -1.26
N VAL A 821 20.99 5.66 -0.17
CA VAL A 821 21.36 4.25 0.04
C VAL A 821 20.08 3.43 0.13
N ILE A 822 19.89 2.51 -0.81
CA ILE A 822 18.79 1.57 -0.83
C ILE A 822 19.27 0.26 -0.20
N THR A 823 18.53 -0.28 0.77
CA THR A 823 18.75 -1.63 1.31
C THR A 823 17.52 -2.49 1.11
N ASP A 824 17.75 -3.81 1.10
CA ASP A 824 16.70 -4.83 1.07
C ASP A 824 15.73 -4.67 -0.11
N LEU A 825 16.29 -4.39 -1.30
CA LEU A 825 15.52 -4.19 -2.52
C LEU A 825 15.04 -5.55 -3.05
N ASP A 826 13.80 -5.90 -2.74
CA ASP A 826 13.08 -7.05 -3.27
C ASP A 826 12.57 -6.75 -4.69
N LEU A 827 12.82 -7.68 -5.60
CA LEU A 827 12.51 -7.63 -7.03
C LEU A 827 11.93 -8.96 -7.53
N ALA A 828 11.48 -9.84 -6.62
CA ALA A 828 11.13 -11.23 -6.93
C ALA A 828 9.97 -11.41 -7.93
N ARG A 829 9.21 -10.34 -8.26
CA ARG A 829 8.11 -10.39 -9.22
C ARG A 829 8.32 -9.35 -10.33
N PRO A 830 8.56 -9.76 -11.59
CA PRO A 830 8.65 -8.82 -12.70
C PRO A 830 7.32 -8.09 -12.92
N LEU A 831 7.37 -6.98 -13.66
CA LEU A 831 6.22 -6.16 -14.02
C LEU A 831 6.06 -6.15 -15.56
N PRO A 832 5.34 -7.13 -16.14
CA PRO A 832 5.12 -7.19 -17.59
C PRO A 832 4.14 -6.09 -18.04
N VAL A 833 4.53 -5.34 -19.07
CA VAL A 833 3.71 -4.26 -19.66
C VAL A 833 3.23 -4.71 -21.02
N HIS A 834 1.91 -4.73 -21.23
CA HIS A 834 1.31 -5.29 -22.44
C HIS A 834 1.29 -4.30 -23.60
N PRO A 835 1.80 -4.66 -24.80
CA PRO A 835 1.50 -4.10 -26.12
C PRO A 835 0.67 -2.82 -26.16
N GLU A 836 -0.63 -3.05 -26.31
CA GLU A 836 -1.68 -2.05 -26.51
C GLU A 836 -2.32 -1.57 -25.19
N ARG A 837 -2.51 -2.48 -24.22
CA ARG A 837 -3.21 -2.19 -22.95
C ARG A 837 -2.37 -1.40 -21.95
N GLY A 838 -1.04 -1.49 -22.02
CA GLY A 838 -0.14 -0.97 -21.00
C GLY A 838 -0.29 -1.68 -19.66
N LEU A 839 0.12 -1.02 -18.58
CA LEU A 839 -0.01 -1.48 -17.19
C LEU A 839 -0.21 -0.28 -16.25
N GLN A 840 -1.27 -0.26 -15.44
CA GLN A 840 -1.34 0.69 -14.31
C GLN A 840 -0.51 0.16 -13.14
N ILE A 841 0.43 0.98 -12.69
CA ILE A 841 1.22 0.76 -11.48
C ILE A 841 0.74 1.69 -10.36
N GLU A 842 0.94 1.25 -9.12
CA GLU A 842 0.78 2.06 -7.91
C GLU A 842 2.13 2.13 -7.20
N VAL A 843 2.65 3.34 -7.05
CA VAL A 843 3.94 3.65 -6.42
C VAL A 843 3.65 4.26 -5.07
N TRP A 844 4.25 3.70 -4.01
CA TRP A 844 4.05 4.18 -2.66
C TRP A 844 5.38 4.41 -1.94
N ALA A 845 5.38 5.36 -1.01
CA ALA A 845 6.52 5.64 -0.14
C ALA A 845 6.01 6.04 1.25
N ARG A 846 6.51 5.39 2.29
CA ARG A 846 6.20 5.64 3.70
C ARG A 846 7.45 6.06 4.46
N VAL A 847 7.41 7.25 5.04
CA VAL A 847 8.47 7.79 5.90
C VAL A 847 8.45 7.02 7.23
N ILE A 848 9.55 6.33 7.53
CA ILE A 848 9.73 5.54 8.75
C ILE A 848 10.33 6.42 9.85
N LYS A 849 11.29 7.28 9.48
CA LYS A 849 12.06 8.10 10.41
C LYS A 849 12.61 9.33 9.70
N VAL A 850 12.63 10.47 10.39
CA VAL A 850 13.37 11.67 9.98
C VAL A 850 14.25 12.10 11.15
N GLU A 851 15.51 12.39 10.86
CA GLU A 851 16.53 12.96 11.75
C GLU A 851 17.12 14.19 11.04
N GLU A 852 17.91 15.01 11.76
CA GLU A 852 18.32 16.37 11.32
C GLU A 852 18.86 16.45 9.88
N ASN A 853 19.59 15.45 9.40
CA ASN A 853 20.20 15.42 8.07
C ASN A 853 19.90 14.14 7.28
N THR A 854 19.00 13.27 7.77
CA THR A 854 18.73 11.97 7.16
C THR A 854 17.29 11.51 7.34
N ALA A 855 16.70 10.94 6.29
CA ALA A 855 15.38 10.30 6.32
C ALA A 855 15.48 8.83 5.92
N THR A 856 14.70 7.98 6.60
CA THR A 856 14.48 6.58 6.22
C THR A 856 13.06 6.43 5.70
N VAL A 857 12.91 5.99 4.46
CA VAL A 857 11.63 5.84 3.76
C VAL A 857 11.56 4.42 3.20
N ARG A 858 10.47 3.68 3.44
CA ARG A 858 10.22 2.41 2.76
C ARG A 858 9.33 2.69 1.54
N CYS A 859 9.72 2.19 0.38
CA CYS A 859 8.99 2.40 -0.87
C CYS A 859 8.65 1.07 -1.54
N GLY A 860 7.70 1.11 -2.47
CA GLY A 860 7.37 -0.03 -3.32
C GLY A 860 6.56 0.32 -4.57
N VAL A 861 6.45 -0.65 -5.46
CA VAL A 861 5.66 -0.60 -6.70
C VAL A 861 4.76 -1.83 -6.77
N ARG A 862 3.48 -1.61 -7.04
CA ARG A 862 2.43 -2.61 -7.24
C ARG A 862 1.78 -2.41 -8.60
N CYS A 863 0.91 -3.33 -9.04
CA CYS A 863 0.16 -3.18 -10.29
C CYS A 863 -1.30 -3.63 -10.22
N GLU A 864 -2.07 -3.22 -11.23
CA GLU A 864 -3.51 -3.51 -11.33
C GLU A 864 -3.83 -5.02 -11.39
N SER A 865 -2.91 -5.85 -11.89
CA SER A 865 -3.08 -7.29 -12.08
C SER A 865 -3.36 -8.08 -10.79
N ASN A 866 -2.94 -7.57 -9.63
CA ASN A 866 -3.23 -8.16 -8.31
C ASN A 866 -4.11 -7.22 -7.43
N GLY A 867 -4.76 -6.23 -8.03
CA GLY A 867 -5.56 -5.24 -7.31
C GLY A 867 -4.74 -4.32 -6.41
N PHE A 868 -3.45 -4.12 -6.71
CA PHE A 868 -2.49 -3.35 -5.91
C PHE A 868 -2.29 -3.88 -4.47
N THR A 869 -2.37 -5.20 -4.29
CA THR A 869 -2.21 -5.86 -2.99
C THR A 869 -0.81 -6.40 -2.72
N ILE A 870 -0.02 -6.65 -3.77
CA ILE A 870 1.31 -7.27 -3.68
C ILE A 870 2.36 -6.30 -4.22
N ASP A 871 3.44 -6.12 -3.45
CA ASP A 871 4.65 -5.42 -3.90
C ASP A 871 5.42 -6.30 -4.90
N HIS A 872 5.71 -5.72 -6.07
CA HIS A 872 6.58 -6.30 -7.10
C HIS A 872 8.03 -5.85 -6.90
N PHE A 873 8.20 -4.55 -6.67
CA PHE A 873 9.44 -3.96 -6.18
C PHE A 873 9.19 -3.38 -4.78
N ALA A 874 10.11 -3.56 -3.84
CA ALA A 874 10.08 -2.88 -2.54
C ALA A 874 11.49 -2.71 -1.99
N GLY A 875 11.77 -1.59 -1.30
CA GLY A 875 13.08 -1.34 -0.71
C GLY A 875 13.08 -0.23 0.34
N THR A 876 14.16 -0.15 1.13
CA THR A 876 14.32 0.87 2.18
C THR A 876 15.36 1.90 1.76
N PHE A 877 14.91 3.13 1.54
CA PHE A 877 15.70 4.28 1.12
C PHE A 877 16.18 5.05 2.35
N SER A 878 17.49 5.08 2.57
CA SER A 878 18.18 5.98 3.49
C SER A 878 18.72 7.18 2.72
N ILE A 879 18.02 8.30 2.82
CA ILE A 879 18.27 9.55 2.11
C ILE A 879 19.04 10.49 3.03
N ARG A 880 20.09 11.13 2.53
CA ARG A 880 20.77 12.24 3.22
C ARG A 880 20.46 13.57 2.55
N ASP A 881 20.60 14.64 3.32
CA ASP A 881 20.37 16.01 2.83
C ASP A 881 21.52 16.49 1.93
N LEU A 882 21.26 17.52 1.13
CA LEU A 882 22.19 18.11 0.15
C LEU A 882 23.29 18.97 0.83
N LEU A 883 23.92 18.43 1.88
CA LEU A 883 25.05 19.05 2.58
C LEU A 883 26.09 18.00 2.97
N VAL A 884 27.15 17.95 2.16
CA VAL A 884 28.59 17.83 2.49
C VAL A 884 29.28 17.32 1.22
N GLU A 885 30.17 18.13 0.66
CA GLU A 885 31.15 17.65 -0.31
C GLU A 885 31.91 16.47 0.31
N LYS A 886 31.74 15.27 -0.26
CA LYS A 886 32.67 14.18 -0.06
C LYS A 886 33.57 14.09 -1.27
N GLU A 887 34.85 13.81 -1.01
CA GLU A 887 35.77 13.37 -2.07
C GLU A 887 35.08 12.31 -2.92
N PRO A 888 35.15 12.40 -4.27
CA PRO A 888 34.63 11.35 -5.13
C PRO A 888 35.22 10.01 -4.67
N PRO A 889 34.40 8.95 -4.54
CA PRO A 889 34.81 7.74 -3.84
C PRO A 889 36.02 7.15 -4.55
N ARG A 890 37.19 7.25 -3.90
CA ARG A 890 38.54 7.03 -4.47
C ARG A 890 38.48 6.06 -5.65
N SER A 891 38.74 6.59 -6.85
CA SER A 891 39.05 5.73 -7.99
C SER A 891 40.32 4.97 -7.60
N SER A 892 40.20 3.65 -7.52
CA SER A 892 41.36 2.77 -7.40
C SER A 892 42.08 2.81 -8.75
N ASN A 893 42.94 3.80 -8.95
CA ASN A 893 43.83 3.95 -10.10
C ASN A 893 44.96 2.89 -10.12
N ASP A 894 44.66 1.69 -9.61
CA ASP A 894 45.59 0.58 -9.36
C ASP A 894 45.29 -0.64 -10.25
N TYR A 895 44.41 -0.47 -11.25
CA TYR A 895 44.01 -1.50 -12.19
C TYR A 895 44.37 -1.12 -13.62
N ASP A 896 44.74 -2.14 -14.41
CA ASP A 896 45.01 -2.01 -15.83
C ASP A 896 43.74 -1.54 -16.56
N GLN A 897 43.83 -0.40 -17.25
CA GLN A 897 42.73 0.16 -18.06
C GLN A 897 42.79 -0.30 -19.53
N THR A 898 43.59 -1.32 -19.83
CA THR A 898 43.58 -1.99 -21.12
C THR A 898 42.26 -2.76 -21.27
N PRO A 899 41.38 -2.41 -22.23
CA PRO A 899 40.15 -3.15 -22.44
C PRO A 899 40.44 -4.60 -22.80
N LEU A 900 39.60 -5.51 -22.29
CA LEU A 900 39.54 -6.88 -22.76
C LEU A 900 39.24 -6.88 -24.28
N ALA A 901 39.80 -7.84 -25.01
CA ALA A 901 39.60 -8.01 -26.44
C ALA A 901 38.21 -8.61 -26.75
N LEU A 902 37.16 -7.90 -26.33
CA LEU A 902 35.75 -8.26 -26.42
C LEU A 902 34.96 -7.01 -26.81
N ASP A 903 34.08 -7.15 -27.80
CA ASP A 903 33.11 -6.12 -28.19
C ASP A 903 31.76 -6.36 -27.48
N PRO A 904 31.34 -5.50 -26.53
CA PRO A 904 30.05 -5.64 -25.86
C PRO A 904 28.86 -5.71 -26.81
N GLN A 905 28.91 -4.99 -27.94
CA GLN A 905 27.78 -4.83 -28.85
C GLN A 905 27.47 -6.11 -29.64
N THR A 906 28.49 -6.83 -30.07
CA THR A 906 28.32 -8.07 -30.84
C THR A 906 28.45 -9.35 -30.02
N GLN A 907 29.02 -9.30 -28.81
CA GLN A 907 29.33 -10.50 -28.03
C GLN A 907 28.56 -10.63 -26.71
N LEU A 908 27.95 -9.56 -26.18
CA LEU A 908 27.16 -9.61 -24.93
C LEU A 908 25.67 -9.38 -25.20
N TYR A 909 25.32 -8.29 -25.90
CA TYR A 909 23.93 -7.95 -26.20
C TYR A 909 23.33 -8.88 -27.26
N GLY A 910 22.16 -9.44 -26.96
CA GLY A 910 21.54 -10.57 -27.65
C GLY A 910 21.78 -11.89 -26.91
N PRO A 911 22.99 -12.48 -26.95
CA PRO A 911 23.24 -13.80 -26.35
C PRO A 911 23.12 -13.85 -24.82
N ILE A 912 23.62 -12.85 -24.10
CA ILE A 912 23.73 -12.84 -22.62
C ILE A 912 22.91 -11.70 -22.00
N LEU A 913 22.90 -10.53 -22.65
CA LEU A 913 22.15 -9.35 -22.22
C LEU A 913 20.98 -9.13 -23.19
N PHE A 914 19.74 -9.16 -22.70
CA PHE A 914 18.54 -8.99 -23.53
C PHE A 914 18.25 -7.53 -23.91
N GLN A 915 18.97 -6.59 -23.30
CA GLN A 915 18.75 -5.16 -23.40
C GLN A 915 18.96 -4.60 -24.83
N GLY A 916 17.95 -3.85 -25.29
CA GLY A 916 17.94 -3.12 -26.55
C GLY A 916 18.71 -1.80 -26.51
N THR A 917 18.73 -1.13 -27.67
CA THR A 917 19.63 -0.02 -28.02
C THR A 917 19.77 1.10 -26.98
N ARG A 918 18.68 1.55 -26.35
CA ARG A 918 18.75 2.61 -25.31
C ARG A 918 19.55 2.22 -24.07
N PHE A 919 19.55 0.93 -23.72
CA PHE A 919 20.22 0.34 -22.55
C PHE A 919 21.62 -0.22 -22.83
N GLN A 920 22.07 -0.20 -24.09
CA GLN A 920 23.38 -0.72 -24.52
C GLN A 920 24.52 0.25 -24.18
N ARG A 921 24.75 0.45 -22.87
CA ARG A 921 25.66 1.46 -22.32
C ARG A 921 27.04 0.93 -21.92
N ILE A 922 27.24 -0.38 -21.81
CA ILE A 922 28.58 -0.95 -21.60
C ILE A 922 29.42 -0.69 -22.87
N ARG A 923 30.49 0.11 -22.73
CA ARG A 923 31.40 0.52 -23.82
C ARG A 923 32.65 -0.35 -23.91
N ALA A 924 33.19 -0.75 -22.76
CA ALA A 924 34.35 -1.62 -22.66
C ALA A 924 34.33 -2.36 -21.32
N LEU A 925 34.84 -3.59 -21.29
CA LEU A 925 35.17 -4.30 -20.05
C LEU A 925 36.70 -4.23 -19.86
N HIS A 926 37.14 -3.91 -18.65
CA HIS A 926 38.55 -3.93 -18.23
C HIS A 926 38.86 -5.21 -17.45
N ARG A 927 37.87 -5.70 -16.70
CA ARG A 927 37.95 -6.96 -15.95
C ARG A 927 36.59 -7.62 -15.91
N LEU A 928 36.59 -8.96 -16.01
CA LEU A 928 35.43 -9.77 -15.74
C LEU A 928 35.88 -11.09 -15.10
N ASP A 929 35.40 -11.36 -13.89
CA ASP A 929 35.46 -12.65 -13.21
C ASP A 929 34.10 -12.96 -12.55
N ASP A 930 34.02 -14.06 -11.81
CA ASP A 930 32.75 -14.57 -11.27
C ASP A 930 32.26 -13.84 -10.00
N VAL A 931 32.95 -12.78 -9.57
CA VAL A 931 32.52 -11.87 -8.48
C VAL A 931 32.77 -10.38 -8.76
N GLN A 932 33.49 -10.03 -9.82
CA GLN A 932 33.86 -8.66 -10.15
C GLN A 932 33.80 -8.38 -11.66
N CYS A 933 33.12 -7.30 -12.03
CA CYS A 933 33.08 -6.75 -13.38
C CYS A 933 33.46 -5.26 -13.33
N ASP A 934 34.57 -4.89 -13.97
CA ASP A 934 35.03 -3.51 -14.10
C ASP A 934 34.81 -3.06 -15.56
N PHE A 935 34.03 -2.00 -15.76
CA PHE A 935 33.59 -1.56 -17.09
C PHE A 935 33.55 -0.04 -17.26
N THR A 936 33.57 0.42 -18.51
CA THR A 936 33.29 1.82 -18.88
C THR A 936 31.87 1.93 -19.43
N THR A 937 31.16 2.98 -19.02
CA THR A 937 29.81 3.33 -19.47
C THR A 937 29.76 4.76 -20.01
N GLU A 938 28.67 5.11 -20.70
CA GLU A 938 28.36 6.46 -21.18
C GLU A 938 27.05 6.95 -20.53
N GLU A 939 27.19 7.98 -19.70
CA GLU A 939 26.08 8.74 -19.11
C GLU A 939 25.64 9.89 -20.02
N ARG A 940 24.37 10.28 -19.89
CA ARG A 940 23.80 11.46 -20.56
C ARG A 940 22.99 12.29 -19.58
N ASP A 941 22.87 13.58 -19.87
CA ASP A 941 22.00 14.47 -19.10
C ASP A 941 20.55 13.96 -19.12
N ALA A 942 19.93 13.95 -17.94
CA ALA A 942 18.67 13.25 -17.68
C ALA A 942 17.78 14.12 -16.76
N GLU A 943 17.48 15.35 -17.21
CA GLU A 943 16.79 16.38 -16.41
C GLU A 943 15.42 15.96 -15.85
N ASP A 944 14.76 14.97 -16.45
CA ASP A 944 13.45 14.44 -16.04
C ASP A 944 13.51 13.41 -14.88
N PHE A 945 14.70 12.99 -14.43
CA PHE A 945 14.87 11.91 -13.43
C PHE A 945 15.70 12.35 -12.22
N ILE A 946 15.15 12.14 -11.02
CA ILE A 946 15.75 12.66 -9.77
C ILE A 946 16.92 11.83 -9.26
N LEU A 947 17.14 10.63 -9.81
CA LEU A 947 18.35 9.85 -9.58
C LEU A 947 19.39 10.01 -10.71
N GLY A 948 19.12 10.77 -11.79
CA GLY A 948 19.97 10.93 -12.98
C GLY A 948 19.72 9.89 -14.10
N ASP A 949 20.73 9.51 -14.91
CA ASP A 949 20.53 8.61 -16.09
C ASP A 949 20.16 7.15 -15.71
N PRO A 950 18.91 6.69 -15.92
CA PRO A 950 18.51 5.32 -15.60
C PRO A 950 19.16 4.28 -16.52
N TYR A 951 19.49 4.62 -17.77
CA TYR A 951 20.10 3.69 -18.71
C TYR A 951 21.56 3.37 -18.34
N ALA A 952 22.29 4.37 -17.84
CA ALA A 952 23.63 4.17 -17.32
C ALA A 952 23.63 3.37 -16.00
N ARG A 953 22.62 3.59 -15.14
CA ARG A 953 22.41 2.73 -13.95
C ARG A 953 22.10 1.27 -14.31
N ASP A 954 21.39 1.02 -15.41
CA ASP A 954 21.06 -0.34 -15.83
C ASP A 954 22.32 -1.12 -16.23
N ALA A 955 23.35 -0.45 -16.75
CA ALA A 955 24.65 -1.07 -17.02
C ALA A 955 25.30 -1.68 -15.74
N LEU A 956 25.04 -1.11 -14.55
CA LEU A 956 25.47 -1.72 -13.29
C LEU A 956 24.73 -3.04 -13.02
N LEU A 957 23.43 -3.12 -13.30
CA LEU A 957 22.67 -4.37 -13.18
C LEU A 957 23.12 -5.40 -14.22
N GLN A 958 23.31 -4.97 -15.48
CA GLN A 958 23.88 -5.80 -16.55
C GLN A 958 25.26 -6.35 -16.17
N SER A 959 26.11 -5.56 -15.49
CA SER A 959 27.44 -6.02 -15.05
C SER A 959 27.38 -7.20 -14.08
N LEU A 960 26.31 -7.31 -13.26
CA LEU A 960 26.10 -8.45 -12.36
C LEU A 960 25.68 -9.71 -13.12
N GLN A 961 24.89 -9.59 -14.19
CA GLN A 961 24.57 -10.70 -15.10
C GLN A 961 25.82 -11.28 -15.76
N LEU A 962 26.83 -10.44 -16.07
CA LEU A 962 28.10 -10.90 -16.64
C LEU A 962 28.95 -11.73 -15.65
N CYS A 963 28.83 -11.46 -14.35
CA CYS A 963 29.44 -12.29 -13.29
C CYS A 963 28.66 -13.60 -13.06
N ALA A 964 27.39 -13.65 -13.46
CA ALA A 964 26.47 -14.76 -13.24
C ALA A 964 26.53 -15.84 -14.35
N VAL A 965 25.59 -16.78 -14.28
CA VAL A 965 25.43 -17.94 -15.19
C VAL A 965 25.30 -17.48 -16.66
N PRO A 966 25.76 -18.26 -17.66
CA PRO A 966 25.62 -17.91 -19.09
C PRO A 966 24.18 -17.73 -19.62
N ASP A 967 23.16 -18.00 -18.81
CA ASP A 967 21.75 -17.82 -19.16
C ASP A 967 21.25 -16.42 -18.75
N GLN A 968 20.39 -15.82 -19.58
CA GLN A 968 19.70 -14.57 -19.26
C GLN A 968 18.85 -14.75 -17.98
N CYS A 969 19.06 -13.90 -16.98
CA CYS A 969 18.32 -13.89 -15.73
C CYS A 969 17.89 -12.46 -15.35
N LEU A 970 17.06 -12.36 -14.30
CA LEU A 970 16.62 -11.10 -13.73
C LEU A 970 17.03 -11.07 -12.24
N PRO A 971 17.47 -9.91 -11.71
CA PRO A 971 17.77 -9.80 -10.29
C PRO A 971 16.48 -9.93 -9.47
N VAL A 972 16.43 -10.90 -8.54
CA VAL A 972 15.30 -11.08 -7.60
C VAL A 972 15.49 -10.32 -6.29
N HIS A 973 16.72 -9.92 -5.97
CA HIS A 973 17.05 -9.17 -4.76
C HIS A 973 18.36 -8.40 -4.92
N ILE A 974 18.46 -7.22 -4.31
CA ILE A 974 19.70 -6.45 -4.14
C ILE A 974 19.82 -6.02 -2.68
N GLY A 975 20.82 -6.55 -1.97
CA GLY A 975 20.99 -6.27 -0.54
C GLY A 975 21.34 -4.80 -0.25
N ARG A 976 22.16 -4.17 -1.11
CA ARG A 976 22.54 -2.74 -0.98
C ARG A 976 22.92 -2.08 -2.30
N TRP A 977 22.33 -0.90 -2.55
CA TRP A 977 22.68 -0.01 -3.66
C TRP A 977 22.98 1.39 -3.12
N GLU A 978 24.15 1.95 -3.43
CA GLU A 978 24.54 3.31 -3.06
C GLU A 978 24.55 4.24 -4.29
N ILE A 979 23.95 5.42 -4.16
CA ILE A 979 23.97 6.52 -5.12
C ILE A 979 24.51 7.72 -4.34
N ALA A 980 25.78 8.06 -4.54
CA ALA A 980 26.51 9.01 -3.69
C ALA A 980 26.08 10.46 -3.92
N ASP A 981 25.80 10.82 -5.18
CA ASP A 981 25.30 12.12 -5.59
C ASP A 981 24.37 11.93 -6.79
N PRO A 982 23.04 12.13 -6.66
CA PRO A 982 22.11 12.06 -7.78
C PRO A 982 22.31 13.13 -8.85
N ALA A 983 22.97 14.25 -8.53
CA ALA A 983 23.27 15.32 -9.49
C ALA A 983 24.60 15.08 -10.24
N ASN A 984 25.51 14.25 -9.71
CA ASN A 984 26.79 13.87 -10.32
C ASN A 984 26.98 12.34 -10.49
N ASN A 985 25.89 11.58 -10.43
CA ASN A 985 25.69 10.16 -10.77
C ASN A 985 26.66 9.06 -10.27
N VAL A 986 27.50 9.32 -9.27
CA VAL A 986 28.42 8.26 -8.78
C VAL A 986 27.66 7.17 -7.98
N ALA A 987 27.47 5.99 -8.59
CA ALA A 987 26.78 4.85 -7.98
C ALA A 987 27.69 3.62 -7.76
N ARG A 988 27.36 2.81 -6.74
CA ARG A 988 28.01 1.51 -6.42
C ARG A 988 26.97 0.49 -5.97
N ALA A 989 27.05 -0.72 -6.51
CA ALA A 989 26.26 -1.87 -6.06
C ALA A 989 27.17 -2.92 -5.39
N ARG A 990 26.63 -3.66 -4.41
CA ARG A 990 27.24 -4.89 -3.88
C ARG A 990 26.16 -5.95 -3.73
N GLN A 991 26.49 -7.16 -4.17
CA GLN A 991 25.62 -8.34 -4.11
C GLN A 991 25.61 -8.96 -2.71
#